data_AF-A0A2X3L2B8-F1
#
_entry.id   AF-A0A2X3L2B8-F1
#
_cell.length_a   1.000
_cell.length_b   1.000
_cell.length_c   1.000
_cell.angle_alpha   90.00
_cell.angle_beta   90.00
_cell.angle_gamma   90.00
#
_symmetry.space_group_name_H-M   'P 1'
#
loop_
_entity.id
_entity.type
_entity.pdbx_description
1 polymer ?
#
loop_
_entity_poly.entity_id
_entity_poly.type
_entity_poly.pdbx_seq_one_letter_code
_entity_poly.pdbx_strand_id
1 'polypeptide(L)'
;MDVSLSRRRLLAFASLLPLSAVLPCQAEARRFDVARIIALEWRPVEMLLALGIVPMAIADKRNYHRWVGEPKLPDTVVDVGLRNEPNRELMQRLNPSLFLISKGFGPAESDLTSIAPCWSTAFNDASGRPLALLEKDLLRLGQFLGREQQATEHLTHFHQQIAATREKLPGQPKPLVMFSFLDSRRVMIFGHNSLFNDLLERLGMRNAWDGKTNAWGSAVVGIETLVRLENVTALCFMHGDDDPVKTVAKSALWQVMPFVREGQLHLLPAVWFYGGSFFGAAFLPAPAGGIVRIILLLLCAFTLFLTGYNFQQMLPAGLWWQAITLPQVTDVSQMLFHYSLLPRTTLALLTGAGLALAGCLFQHILRNPLAEPATLGVAAGAQLGLTLATLFLAGAGETGKQLAALAGAMAVGSIVLGAAWGKRMSPVTLILAGLVLGLYCGAVKSFLVLFNHERLQNLFIWSSGMLNQYDWAGVEFLWPRLLAVLVLIVSMIRPLGMLALDDTVLRGLGMKLALVRVGGLFLALLLSSMLVSVVGVIGFIGLFAPVLAGMFGVRRLLPKLLASMATGALLLLLSDQLVIWVESYWQELPTGAVTALVGAPLMLWLLPRLRHQRLAASDDASAAAERRLSPRTALLITVVLALMALLALGVGRESAGWFIGIQEMWQWRWPRVLSAIAAGAMLAAAGTLVQKMTGNPMASPEVLGVSSGAACAIVLLIFLVPGDVSAWQLPAGFAGAALTLLAMLVLARTGLAPGRLLLTALR
;
A
#
# COMPACT_ATOMS: atom_id res chain seq x y z
N MET A 1 -13.69 14.84 43.22
CA MET A 1 -14.46 14.98 44.47
C MET A 1 -14.98 13.60 44.83
N ASP A 2 -14.33 12.94 45.77
CA ASP A 2 -14.74 11.61 46.24
C ASP A 2 -16.01 11.73 47.08
N VAL A 3 -17.14 11.32 46.51
CA VAL A 3 -18.40 11.25 47.25
C VAL A 3 -18.55 9.85 47.80
N SER A 4 -18.12 9.65 49.04
CA SER A 4 -18.43 8.43 49.80
C SER A 4 -19.94 8.36 50.06
N LEU A 5 -20.60 7.35 49.49
CA LEU A 5 -22.02 7.07 49.69
C LEU A 5 -22.25 6.49 51.08
N SER A 6 -22.72 7.32 52.03
CA SER A 6 -23.16 6.83 53.35
C SER A 6 -24.62 6.36 53.30
N ARG A 7 -24.91 5.29 54.04
CA ARG A 7 -26.24 4.64 54.18
C ARG A 7 -27.38 5.62 54.49
N ARG A 8 -27.06 6.75 55.13
CA ARG A 8 -28.01 7.85 55.46
C ARG A 8 -28.44 8.66 54.24
N ARG A 9 -27.55 8.90 53.27
CA ARG A 9 -27.88 9.61 52.02
C ARG A 9 -28.72 8.75 51.08
N LEU A 10 -28.51 7.43 51.12
CA LEU A 10 -29.29 6.46 50.36
C LEU A 10 -30.73 6.35 50.88
N LEU A 11 -30.92 6.40 52.20
CA LEU A 11 -32.25 6.44 52.81
C LEU A 11 -32.97 7.79 52.59
N ALA A 12 -32.23 8.91 52.59
CA ALA A 12 -32.79 10.22 52.24
C ALA A 12 -33.25 10.31 50.77
N PHE A 13 -32.54 9.65 49.86
CA PHE A 13 -32.95 9.53 48.46
C PHE A 13 -34.19 8.62 48.31
N ALA A 14 -34.26 7.53 49.07
CA ALA A 14 -35.40 6.62 49.07
C ALA A 14 -36.68 7.26 49.65
N SER A 15 -36.56 8.17 50.63
CA SER A 15 -37.70 8.89 51.21
C SER A 15 -38.27 10.00 50.32
N LEU A 16 -37.56 10.43 49.27
CA LEU A 16 -38.02 11.48 48.34
C LEU A 16 -38.62 10.93 47.03
N LEU A 17 -38.51 9.62 46.79
CA LEU A 17 -39.09 8.94 45.63
C LEU A 17 -40.62 9.03 45.45
N PRO A 18 -41.47 9.22 46.49
CA PRO A 18 -42.92 9.35 46.28
C PRO A 18 -43.37 10.76 45.86
N LEU A 19 -42.49 11.76 45.92
CA LEU A 19 -42.83 13.17 45.59
C LEU A 19 -42.56 13.54 44.12
N SER A 20 -41.97 12.65 43.32
CA SER A 20 -41.77 12.88 41.88
C SER A 20 -42.99 12.52 41.02
N ALA A 21 -44.10 12.09 41.62
CA ALA A 21 -45.29 11.61 40.90
C ALA A 21 -46.39 12.67 40.69
N VAL A 22 -46.21 13.94 41.11
CA VAL A 22 -47.26 14.97 41.03
C VAL A 22 -46.75 16.31 40.49
N LEU A 23 -46.08 16.29 39.34
CA LEU A 23 -45.89 17.50 38.52
C LEU A 23 -46.42 17.24 37.12
N PRO A 24 -47.34 18.06 36.59
CA PRO A 24 -47.80 17.95 35.23
C PRO A 24 -46.65 18.37 34.31
N CYS A 25 -45.96 17.38 33.76
CA CYS A 25 -44.92 17.61 32.77
C CYS A 25 -45.61 18.10 31.51
N GLN A 26 -45.46 19.38 31.17
CA GLN A 26 -45.71 19.84 29.81
C GLN A 26 -44.77 19.04 28.92
N ALA A 27 -45.35 18.24 28.02
CA ALA A 27 -44.60 17.48 27.04
C ALA A 27 -43.93 18.47 26.08
N GLU A 28 -42.68 18.85 26.38
CA GLU A 28 -41.77 19.34 25.36
C GLU A 28 -41.66 18.24 24.30
N ALA A 29 -42.11 18.54 23.08
CA ALA A 29 -41.91 17.66 21.94
C ALA A 29 -40.44 17.25 21.91
N ARG A 30 -40.14 15.94 22.03
CA ARG A 30 -38.78 15.40 21.95
C ARG A 30 -38.11 15.97 20.70
N ARG A 31 -37.26 17.00 20.85
CA ARG A 31 -36.42 17.48 19.75
C ARG A 31 -35.37 16.42 19.51
N PHE A 32 -35.46 15.73 18.37
CA PHE A 32 -34.43 14.80 17.95
C PHE A 32 -33.11 15.55 17.76
N ASP A 33 -32.07 15.11 18.44
CA ASP A 33 -30.74 15.67 18.27
C ASP A 33 -30.16 15.19 16.94
N VAL A 34 -30.18 16.06 15.95
CA VAL A 34 -29.75 15.79 14.58
C VAL A 34 -28.28 15.37 14.52
N ALA A 35 -27.46 15.74 15.51
CA ALA A 35 -26.06 15.35 15.58
C ALA A 35 -25.83 13.90 16.05
N ARG A 36 -26.87 13.22 16.55
CA ARG A 36 -26.80 11.83 17.08
C ARG A 36 -27.61 10.82 16.28
N ILE A 37 -27.74 11.05 14.98
CA ILE A 37 -28.46 10.16 14.07
C ILE A 37 -27.55 9.03 13.58
N ILE A 38 -28.05 7.78 13.58
CA ILE A 38 -27.38 6.62 12.97
C ILE A 38 -28.20 6.11 11.79
N ALA A 39 -27.58 5.96 10.63
CA ALA A 39 -28.23 5.42 9.43
C ALA A 39 -27.68 4.03 9.08
N LEU A 40 -28.54 3.01 9.10
CA LEU A 40 -28.15 1.61 8.92
C LEU A 40 -28.26 1.13 7.46
N GLU A 41 -28.75 1.98 6.56
CA GLU A 41 -28.82 1.74 5.13
C GLU A 41 -28.38 3.01 4.38
N TRP A 42 -27.80 2.87 3.19
CA TRP A 42 -27.17 3.96 2.45
C TRP A 42 -28.14 4.91 1.76
N ARG A 43 -29.38 4.51 1.43
CA ARG A 43 -30.40 5.47 0.98
C ARG A 43 -30.71 6.49 2.08
N PRO A 44 -31.05 6.10 3.32
CA PRO A 44 -31.23 7.08 4.37
C PRO A 44 -30.00 7.96 4.64
N VAL A 45 -28.78 7.44 4.42
CA VAL A 45 -27.56 8.26 4.47
C VAL A 45 -27.62 9.38 3.42
N GLU A 46 -27.92 9.06 2.17
CA GLU A 46 -28.06 10.07 1.12
C GLU A 46 -29.18 11.07 1.40
N MET A 47 -30.31 10.62 1.96
CA MET A 47 -31.39 11.52 2.35
C MET A 47 -30.96 12.50 3.43
N LEU A 48 -30.23 12.06 4.45
CA LEU A 48 -29.68 12.95 5.47
C LEU A 48 -28.72 13.97 4.86
N LEU A 49 -27.83 13.54 3.97
CA LEU A 49 -26.88 14.42 3.32
C LEU A 49 -27.58 15.44 2.41
N ALA A 50 -28.66 15.05 1.73
CA ALA A 50 -29.50 15.96 0.95
C ALA A 50 -30.16 17.04 1.83
N LEU A 51 -30.45 16.73 3.10
CA LEU A 51 -30.95 17.68 4.10
C LEU A 51 -29.84 18.51 4.78
N GLY A 52 -28.58 18.35 4.37
CA GLY A 52 -27.43 19.00 4.98
C GLY A 52 -27.04 18.40 6.34
N ILE A 53 -27.42 17.16 6.62
CA ILE A 53 -27.17 16.46 7.87
C ILE A 53 -26.13 15.36 7.63
N VAL A 54 -25.01 15.45 8.34
CA VAL A 54 -24.03 14.36 8.40
C VAL A 54 -24.41 13.42 9.55
N PRO A 55 -24.69 12.13 9.30
CA PRO A 55 -25.00 11.19 10.37
C PRO A 55 -23.78 11.00 11.29
N MET A 56 -24.03 10.75 12.59
CA MET A 56 -22.99 10.41 13.56
C MET A 56 -22.30 9.09 13.20
N ALA A 57 -23.10 8.12 12.76
CA ALA A 57 -22.60 6.81 12.39
C ALA A 57 -23.42 6.19 11.26
N ILE A 58 -22.77 5.32 10.47
CA ILE A 58 -23.42 4.56 9.41
C ILE A 58 -23.00 3.09 9.43
N ALA A 59 -23.83 2.22 8.87
CA ALA A 59 -23.43 0.84 8.64
C ALA A 59 -22.70 0.69 7.30
N ASP A 60 -21.60 -0.08 7.32
CA ASP A 60 -20.79 -0.48 6.19
C ASP A 60 -20.20 0.71 5.43
N LYS A 61 -19.52 1.60 6.16
CA LYS A 61 -18.90 2.82 5.61
C LYS A 61 -17.90 2.49 4.50
N ARG A 62 -17.18 1.38 4.65
CA ARG A 62 -16.22 0.95 3.64
C ARG A 62 -16.89 0.64 2.30
N ASN A 63 -17.96 -0.15 2.28
CA ASN A 63 -18.63 -0.44 1.02
C ASN A 63 -19.46 0.75 0.54
N TYR A 64 -19.95 1.63 1.42
CA TYR A 64 -20.55 2.90 1.03
C TYR A 64 -19.60 3.68 0.10
N HIS A 65 -18.35 3.90 0.51
CA HIS A 65 -17.36 4.60 -0.34
C HIS A 65 -17.06 3.89 -1.66
N ARG A 66 -17.26 2.57 -1.76
CA ARG A 66 -17.01 1.80 -2.97
C ARG A 66 -18.18 1.82 -3.94
N TRP A 67 -19.40 1.69 -3.41
CA TRP A 67 -20.62 1.49 -4.19
C TRP A 67 -21.37 2.79 -4.46
N VAL A 68 -21.33 3.73 -3.50
CA VAL A 68 -21.96 5.05 -3.63
C VAL A 68 -21.00 6.05 -4.28
N GLY A 69 -19.72 6.05 -3.85
CA GLY A 69 -18.68 6.93 -4.38
C GLY A 69 -18.84 8.38 -3.90
N GLU A 70 -19.90 9.04 -4.33
CA GLU A 70 -20.31 10.39 -3.92
C GLU A 70 -21.78 10.42 -3.48
N PRO A 71 -22.15 11.17 -2.43
CA PRO A 71 -21.32 12.11 -1.67
C PRO A 71 -20.38 11.40 -0.68
N LYS A 72 -19.19 11.96 -0.49
CA LYS A 72 -18.19 11.43 0.46
C LYS A 72 -18.59 11.78 1.89
N LEU A 73 -18.58 10.77 2.75
CA LEU A 73 -18.75 10.95 4.19
C LEU A 73 -17.45 11.43 4.84
N PRO A 74 -17.51 12.37 5.80
CA PRO A 74 -16.36 12.74 6.62
C PRO A 74 -15.79 11.55 7.40
N ASP A 75 -14.50 11.61 7.73
CA ASP A 75 -13.84 10.58 8.53
C ASP A 75 -14.40 10.48 9.96
N THR A 76 -15.00 11.56 10.46
CA THR A 76 -15.66 11.64 11.77
C THR A 76 -16.89 10.74 11.90
N VAL A 77 -17.50 10.31 10.78
CA VAL A 77 -18.64 9.40 10.80
C VAL A 77 -18.19 8.00 11.21
N VAL A 78 -18.75 7.48 12.30
CA VAL A 78 -18.40 6.17 12.86
C VAL A 78 -18.98 5.05 11.99
N ASP A 79 -18.22 3.98 11.77
CA ASP A 79 -18.72 2.76 11.11
C ASP A 79 -19.25 1.79 12.19
N VAL A 80 -20.54 1.50 12.16
CA VAL A 80 -21.18 0.58 13.12
C VAL A 80 -21.13 -0.88 12.68
N GLY A 81 -20.44 -1.24 11.59
CA GLY A 81 -20.31 -2.62 11.12
C GLY A 81 -21.21 -2.91 9.93
N LEU A 82 -21.56 -4.18 9.69
CA LEU A 82 -22.29 -4.56 8.47
C LEU A 82 -23.76 -4.10 8.50
N ARG A 83 -24.36 -3.80 7.35
CA ARG A 83 -25.78 -3.36 7.29
C ARG A 83 -26.78 -4.41 7.79
N ASN A 84 -26.48 -5.70 7.60
CA ASN A 84 -27.33 -6.78 8.09
C ASN A 84 -27.05 -7.13 9.56
N GLU A 85 -25.82 -6.86 10.02
CA GLU A 85 -25.35 -7.22 11.35
C GLU A 85 -24.54 -6.06 11.96
N PRO A 86 -25.18 -4.92 12.28
CA PRO A 86 -24.50 -3.80 12.90
C PRO A 86 -24.16 -4.12 14.36
N ASN A 87 -23.04 -3.60 14.84
CA ASN A 87 -22.55 -3.78 16.20
C ASN A 87 -23.46 -3.09 17.21
N ARG A 88 -24.31 -3.88 17.88
CA ARG A 88 -25.31 -3.39 18.84
C ARG A 88 -24.70 -2.72 20.06
N GLU A 89 -23.59 -3.25 20.59
CA GLU A 89 -22.91 -2.64 21.74
C GLU A 89 -22.37 -1.25 21.39
N LEU A 90 -21.78 -1.11 20.20
CA LEU A 90 -21.28 0.17 19.72
C LEU A 90 -22.43 1.17 19.54
N MET A 91 -23.54 0.74 18.91
CA MET A 91 -24.72 1.59 18.75
C MET A 91 -25.30 2.05 20.10
N GLN A 92 -25.36 1.17 21.11
CA GLN A 92 -25.80 1.56 22.46
C GLN A 92 -24.85 2.57 23.12
N ARG A 93 -23.54 2.35 23.02
CA ARG A 93 -22.53 3.27 23.57
C ARG A 93 -22.57 4.65 22.91
N LEU A 94 -22.90 4.72 21.63
CA LEU A 94 -23.04 5.98 20.89
C LEU A 94 -24.29 6.77 21.31
N ASN A 95 -25.24 6.15 22.03
CA ASN A 95 -26.46 6.77 22.53
C ASN A 95 -27.19 7.61 21.45
N PRO A 96 -27.68 6.99 20.37
CA PRO A 96 -28.30 7.71 19.26
C PRO A 96 -29.63 8.35 19.65
N SER A 97 -29.99 9.44 18.99
CA SER A 97 -31.31 10.08 19.12
C SER A 97 -32.35 9.46 18.20
N LEU A 98 -31.92 8.89 17.06
CA LEU A 98 -32.76 8.36 16.00
C LEU A 98 -31.97 7.37 15.13
N PHE A 99 -32.61 6.26 14.77
CA PHE A 99 -32.15 5.38 13.70
C PHE A 99 -32.89 5.67 12.41
N LEU A 100 -32.17 5.72 11.29
CA LEU A 100 -32.76 5.65 9.97
C LEU A 100 -32.49 4.27 9.35
N ILE A 101 -33.56 3.59 8.97
CA ILE A 101 -33.53 2.23 8.44
C ILE A 101 -34.34 2.13 7.14
N SER A 102 -34.18 1.02 6.43
CA SER A 102 -35.03 0.71 5.28
C SER A 102 -35.83 -0.56 5.54
N LYS A 103 -37.14 -0.51 5.29
CA LYS A 103 -38.05 -1.63 5.53
C LYS A 103 -37.62 -2.85 4.71
N GLY A 104 -37.54 -4.00 5.38
CA GLY A 104 -37.19 -5.28 4.76
C GLY A 104 -35.68 -5.48 4.52
N PHE A 105 -34.82 -4.63 5.09
CA PHE A 105 -33.36 -4.77 5.00
C PHE A 105 -32.67 -4.38 6.31
N GLY A 106 -31.76 -5.22 6.80
CA GLY A 106 -31.07 -4.99 8.07
C GLY A 106 -31.86 -5.46 9.31
N PRO A 107 -31.47 -5.02 10.52
CA PRO A 107 -32.11 -5.42 11.77
C PRO A 107 -33.57 -4.98 11.85
N ALA A 108 -34.40 -5.75 12.56
CA ALA A 108 -35.81 -5.44 12.73
C ALA A 108 -36.00 -4.15 13.56
N GLU A 109 -37.03 -3.38 13.25
CA GLU A 109 -37.34 -2.14 13.97
C GLU A 109 -37.55 -2.39 15.47
N SER A 110 -38.15 -3.53 15.85
CA SER A 110 -38.31 -3.95 17.24
C SER A 110 -36.99 -4.14 18.00
N ASP A 111 -35.91 -4.50 17.30
CA ASP A 111 -34.60 -4.71 17.93
C ASP A 111 -33.90 -3.39 18.27
N LEU A 112 -34.21 -2.34 17.49
CA LEU A 112 -33.58 -1.03 17.56
C LEU A 112 -34.34 -0.05 18.46
N THR A 113 -35.67 -0.17 18.55
CA THR A 113 -36.52 0.68 19.40
C THR A 113 -36.17 0.58 20.89
N SER A 114 -35.51 -0.50 21.31
CA SER A 114 -34.92 -0.64 22.65
C SER A 114 -33.77 0.33 22.93
N ILE A 115 -33.10 0.85 21.88
CA ILE A 115 -31.96 1.76 21.96
C ILE A 115 -32.42 3.19 21.66
N ALA A 116 -33.08 3.41 20.52
CA ALA A 116 -33.61 4.71 20.11
C ALA A 116 -34.77 4.56 19.11
N PRO A 117 -35.64 5.57 18.94
CA PRO A 117 -36.70 5.56 17.93
C PRO A 117 -36.16 5.33 16.52
N CYS A 118 -36.97 4.73 15.66
CA CYS A 118 -36.63 4.46 14.27
C CYS A 118 -37.49 5.28 13.31
N TRP A 119 -36.89 5.72 12.21
CA TRP A 119 -37.58 6.24 11.04
C TRP A 119 -37.27 5.31 9.86
N SER A 120 -38.31 4.86 9.15
CA SER A 120 -38.18 3.83 8.13
C SER A 120 -38.72 4.27 6.77
N THR A 121 -37.95 4.00 5.71
CA THR A 121 -38.33 4.18 4.30
C THR A 121 -38.44 2.83 3.61
N ALA A 122 -39.29 2.70 2.59
CA ALA A 122 -39.39 1.50 1.77
C ALA A 122 -38.64 1.70 0.44
N PHE A 123 -38.07 0.62 -0.12
CA PHE A 123 -37.43 0.68 -1.45
C PHE A 123 -38.41 0.82 -2.60
N ASN A 124 -39.60 0.28 -2.42
CA ASN A 124 -40.65 0.33 -3.40
C ASN A 124 -42.00 0.18 -2.69
N ASP A 125 -43.06 0.63 -3.34
CA ASP A 125 -44.44 0.43 -2.92
C ASP A 125 -45.26 -0.19 -4.05
N ALA A 126 -46.57 -0.34 -3.86
CA ALA A 126 -47.45 -0.89 -4.88
C ALA A 126 -47.61 0.00 -6.12
N SER A 127 -47.09 1.23 -6.11
CA SER A 127 -47.21 2.17 -7.24
C SER A 127 -46.21 1.91 -8.37
N GLY A 128 -45.12 1.17 -8.09
CA GLY A 128 -44.06 0.90 -9.06
C GLY A 128 -43.22 2.12 -9.45
N ARG A 129 -43.31 3.24 -8.70
CA ARG A 129 -42.59 4.50 -8.95
C ARG A 129 -41.62 4.85 -7.81
N PRO A 130 -40.45 4.17 -7.74
CA PRO A 130 -39.57 4.30 -6.58
C PRO A 130 -38.90 5.68 -6.47
N LEU A 131 -38.77 6.44 -7.56
CA LEU A 131 -38.20 7.79 -7.50
C LEU A 131 -39.22 8.77 -6.90
N ALA A 132 -40.49 8.66 -7.30
CA ALA A 132 -41.56 9.45 -6.68
C ALA A 132 -41.70 9.13 -5.17
N LEU A 133 -41.54 7.86 -4.79
CA LEU A 133 -41.50 7.45 -3.39
C LEU A 133 -40.32 8.08 -2.63
N LEU A 134 -39.13 8.10 -3.23
CA LEU A 134 -37.94 8.73 -2.64
C LEU A 134 -38.14 10.23 -2.43
N GLU A 135 -38.70 10.94 -3.41
CA GLU A 135 -39.00 12.37 -3.31
C GLU A 135 -39.96 12.65 -2.14
N LYS A 136 -41.01 11.84 -2.02
CA LYS A 136 -41.96 11.90 -0.89
C LYS A 136 -41.29 11.60 0.44
N ASP A 137 -40.40 10.61 0.48
CA ASP A 137 -39.67 10.22 1.69
C ASP A 137 -38.68 11.30 2.12
N LEU A 138 -38.03 11.99 1.19
CA LEU A 138 -37.14 13.12 1.48
C LEU A 138 -37.92 14.30 2.08
N LEU A 139 -39.09 14.63 1.54
CA LEU A 139 -39.96 15.66 2.12
C LEU A 139 -40.47 15.28 3.51
N ARG A 140 -40.92 14.02 3.70
CA ARG A 140 -41.36 13.52 5.01
C ARG A 140 -40.25 13.53 6.04
N LEU A 141 -39.03 13.13 5.65
CA LEU A 141 -37.88 13.19 6.53
C LEU A 141 -37.48 14.64 6.83
N GLY A 142 -37.52 15.52 5.83
CA GLY A 142 -37.29 16.96 5.98
C GLY A 142 -38.26 17.58 6.98
N GLN A 143 -39.57 17.31 6.86
CA GLN A 143 -40.57 17.76 7.83
C GLN A 143 -40.31 17.18 9.23
N PHE A 144 -39.99 15.89 9.32
CA PHE A 144 -39.71 15.21 10.59
C PHE A 144 -38.48 15.77 11.32
N LEU A 145 -37.45 16.20 10.59
CA LEU A 145 -36.20 16.73 11.14
C LEU A 145 -36.12 18.27 11.17
N GLY A 146 -37.19 18.98 10.77
CA GLY A 146 -37.17 20.45 10.67
C GLY A 146 -36.20 20.98 9.61
N ARG A 147 -36.17 20.33 8.44
CA ARG A 147 -35.35 20.62 7.25
C ARG A 147 -36.17 20.63 5.95
N GLU A 148 -37.43 21.07 6.03
CA GLU A 148 -38.35 21.08 4.88
C GLU A 148 -37.87 21.99 3.74
N GLN A 149 -37.26 23.14 4.07
CA GLN A 149 -36.69 24.04 3.08
C GLN A 149 -35.55 23.38 2.29
N GLN A 150 -34.60 22.73 2.99
CA GLN A 150 -33.48 22.03 2.35
C GLN A 150 -33.97 20.88 1.47
N ALA A 151 -34.97 20.12 1.93
CA ALA A 151 -35.60 19.07 1.12
C ALA A 151 -36.18 19.62 -0.19
N THR A 152 -36.90 20.75 -0.11
CA THR A 152 -37.55 21.38 -1.25
C THR A 152 -36.53 21.99 -2.22
N GLU A 153 -35.49 22.65 -1.72
CA GLU A 153 -34.39 23.20 -2.53
C GLU A 153 -33.66 22.08 -3.28
N HIS A 154 -33.35 20.98 -2.59
CA HIS A 154 -32.66 19.83 -3.18
C HIS A 154 -33.50 19.21 -4.31
N LEU A 155 -34.80 18.98 -4.07
CA LEU A 155 -35.70 18.44 -5.09
C LEU A 155 -35.89 19.39 -6.27
N THR A 156 -35.96 20.69 -6.02
CA THR A 156 -36.05 21.69 -7.09
C THR A 156 -34.81 21.65 -7.99
N HIS A 157 -33.62 21.58 -7.40
CA HIS A 157 -32.37 21.44 -8.16
C HIS A 157 -32.35 20.13 -8.96
N PHE A 158 -32.77 19.03 -8.34
CA PHE A 158 -32.87 17.72 -9.00
C PHE A 158 -33.82 17.74 -10.21
N HIS A 159 -35.01 18.34 -10.07
CA HIS A 159 -35.97 18.47 -11.19
C HIS A 159 -35.44 19.34 -12.32
N GLN A 160 -34.74 20.44 -12.00
CA GLN A 160 -34.09 21.29 -13.00
C GLN A 160 -33.01 20.52 -13.78
N GLN A 161 -32.23 19.67 -13.12
CA GLN A 161 -31.22 18.83 -13.79
C GLN A 161 -31.85 17.82 -14.74
N ILE A 162 -32.95 17.17 -14.33
CA ILE A 162 -33.70 16.25 -15.20
C ILE A 162 -34.22 16.99 -16.43
N ALA A 163 -34.83 18.16 -16.25
CA ALA A 163 -35.35 18.99 -17.35
C ALA A 163 -34.22 19.40 -18.33
N ALA A 164 -33.11 19.92 -17.80
CA ALA A 164 -31.96 20.33 -18.61
C ALA A 164 -31.29 19.14 -19.33
N THR A 165 -31.31 17.96 -18.74
CA THR A 165 -30.80 16.74 -19.38
C THR A 165 -31.73 16.30 -20.51
N ARG A 166 -33.04 16.35 -20.29
CA ARG A 166 -34.05 16.01 -21.30
C ARG A 166 -33.95 16.86 -22.55
N GLU A 167 -33.68 18.16 -22.42
CA GLU A 167 -33.48 19.07 -23.56
C GLU A 167 -32.23 18.74 -24.40
N LYS A 168 -31.20 18.14 -23.78
CA LYS A 168 -29.96 17.75 -24.45
C LYS A 168 -30.06 16.39 -25.14
N LEU A 169 -31.10 15.61 -24.86
CA LEU A 169 -31.27 14.30 -25.46
C LEU A 169 -31.78 14.43 -26.91
N PRO A 170 -31.31 13.57 -27.82
CA PRO A 170 -31.81 13.54 -29.19
C PRO A 170 -33.31 13.18 -29.21
N GLY A 171 -34.06 13.67 -30.21
CA GLY A 171 -35.52 13.50 -30.28
C GLY A 171 -36.03 12.04 -30.30
N GLN A 172 -35.19 11.07 -30.66
CA GLN A 172 -35.44 9.64 -30.50
C GLN A 172 -34.19 8.94 -29.95
N PRO A 173 -34.01 8.86 -28.62
CA PRO A 173 -32.87 8.18 -28.03
C PRO A 173 -33.00 6.66 -28.16
N LYS A 174 -31.88 5.97 -28.40
CA LYS A 174 -31.85 4.50 -28.38
C LYS A 174 -32.25 3.98 -26.99
N PRO A 175 -32.87 2.78 -26.89
CA PRO A 175 -33.13 2.15 -25.60
C PRO A 175 -31.83 1.96 -24.80
N LEU A 176 -31.89 2.21 -23.49
CA LEU A 176 -30.75 2.10 -22.59
C LEU A 176 -30.82 0.82 -21.76
N VAL A 177 -29.71 0.10 -21.67
CA VAL A 177 -29.51 -0.95 -20.67
C VAL A 177 -28.54 -0.45 -19.60
N MET A 178 -28.90 -0.63 -18.34
CA MET A 178 -28.07 -0.22 -17.20
C MET A 178 -27.72 -1.45 -16.37
N PHE A 179 -26.44 -1.66 -16.11
CA PHE A 179 -25.98 -2.80 -15.32
C PHE A 179 -24.68 -2.52 -14.57
N SER A 180 -24.38 -3.38 -13.62
CA SER A 180 -23.13 -3.39 -12.87
C SER A 180 -22.64 -4.82 -12.70
N PHE A 181 -21.32 -5.01 -12.68
CA PHE A 181 -20.75 -6.33 -12.46
C PHE A 181 -20.71 -6.68 -10.98
N LEU A 182 -21.25 -7.86 -10.66
CA LEU A 182 -21.09 -8.45 -9.33
C LEU A 182 -19.81 -9.28 -9.25
N ASP A 183 -19.51 -10.00 -10.33
CA ASP A 183 -18.31 -10.80 -10.52
C ASP A 183 -18.02 -10.97 -12.02
N SER A 184 -17.03 -11.80 -12.39
CA SER A 184 -16.65 -11.98 -13.81
C SER A 184 -17.69 -12.69 -14.69
N ARG A 185 -18.76 -13.26 -14.11
CA ARG A 185 -19.77 -14.06 -14.82
C ARG A 185 -21.18 -13.52 -14.66
N ARG A 186 -21.46 -12.75 -13.59
CA ARG A 186 -22.79 -12.25 -13.26
C ARG A 186 -22.82 -10.73 -13.24
N VAL A 187 -23.88 -10.19 -13.81
CA VAL A 187 -24.21 -8.77 -13.79
C VAL A 187 -25.52 -8.55 -13.04
N MET A 188 -25.60 -7.45 -12.32
CA MET A 188 -26.84 -6.89 -11.80
C MET A 188 -27.37 -5.92 -12.86
N ILE A 189 -28.52 -6.22 -13.44
CA ILE A 189 -29.20 -5.38 -14.43
C ILE A 189 -30.39 -4.68 -13.80
N PHE A 190 -30.66 -3.44 -14.21
CA PHE A 190 -31.74 -2.61 -13.65
C PHE A 190 -32.91 -2.53 -14.63
N GLY A 191 -34.07 -3.01 -14.19
CA GLY A 191 -35.28 -3.11 -15.02
C GLY A 191 -36.46 -2.35 -14.43
N HIS A 192 -37.67 -2.81 -14.76
CA HIS A 192 -38.91 -2.32 -14.18
C HIS A 192 -38.82 -2.26 -12.65
N ASN A 193 -39.49 -1.26 -12.05
CA ASN A 193 -39.50 -1.02 -10.60
C ASN A 193 -38.14 -0.58 -10.00
N SER A 194 -37.16 -0.15 -10.80
CA SER A 194 -35.93 0.50 -10.30
C SER A 194 -36.01 2.02 -10.36
N LEU A 195 -35.22 2.71 -9.50
CA LEU A 195 -35.06 4.18 -9.56
C LEU A 195 -34.61 4.64 -10.94
N PHE A 196 -33.72 3.87 -11.55
CA PHE A 196 -33.23 4.12 -12.89
C PHE A 196 -34.31 4.05 -13.96
N ASN A 197 -35.22 3.09 -13.86
CA ASN A 197 -36.33 2.99 -14.81
C ASN A 197 -37.29 4.18 -14.72
N ASP A 198 -37.65 4.58 -13.50
CA ASP A 198 -38.48 5.77 -13.24
C ASP A 198 -37.78 7.05 -13.77
N LEU A 199 -36.46 7.16 -13.58
CA LEU A 199 -35.66 8.25 -14.14
C LEU A 199 -35.64 8.25 -15.68
N LEU A 200 -35.46 7.08 -16.32
CA LEU A 200 -35.49 6.96 -17.79
C LEU A 200 -36.85 7.38 -18.34
N GLU A 201 -37.95 6.96 -17.72
CA GLU A 201 -39.31 7.35 -18.12
C GLU A 201 -39.50 8.87 -18.06
N ARG A 202 -39.01 9.54 -17.01
CA ARG A 202 -39.04 11.01 -16.89
C ARG A 202 -38.19 11.73 -17.95
N LEU A 203 -37.09 11.11 -18.37
CA LEU A 203 -36.21 11.60 -19.44
C LEU A 203 -36.76 11.28 -20.85
N GLY A 204 -37.87 10.56 -20.97
CA GLY A 204 -38.42 10.13 -22.26
C GLY A 204 -37.60 9.03 -22.94
N MET A 205 -36.82 8.26 -22.17
CA MET A 205 -35.98 7.17 -22.65
C MET A 205 -36.60 5.82 -22.29
N ARG A 206 -36.38 4.82 -23.15
CA ARG A 206 -36.87 3.45 -22.93
C ARG A 206 -35.80 2.58 -22.28
N ASN A 207 -36.16 1.83 -21.24
CA ASN A 207 -35.31 0.77 -20.71
C ASN A 207 -35.32 -0.43 -21.67
N ALA A 208 -34.13 -0.90 -22.04
CA ALA A 208 -33.95 -2.03 -22.94
C ALA A 208 -34.18 -3.40 -22.28
N TRP A 209 -34.20 -3.47 -20.94
CA TRP A 209 -34.41 -4.71 -20.21
C TRP A 209 -35.89 -4.99 -19.95
N ASP A 210 -36.41 -6.09 -20.49
CA ASP A 210 -37.80 -6.56 -20.36
C ASP A 210 -37.97 -7.75 -19.41
N GLY A 211 -36.87 -8.31 -18.89
CA GLY A 211 -36.89 -9.45 -17.97
C GLY A 211 -37.44 -9.13 -16.57
N LYS A 212 -37.87 -10.17 -15.85
CA LYS A 212 -38.37 -10.06 -14.47
C LYS A 212 -37.30 -9.53 -13.52
N THR A 213 -37.66 -8.54 -12.69
CA THR A 213 -36.82 -7.99 -11.62
C THR A 213 -37.31 -8.41 -10.24
N ASN A 214 -36.44 -8.29 -9.23
CA ASN A 214 -36.79 -8.50 -7.83
C ASN A 214 -37.54 -7.28 -7.24
N ALA A 215 -37.90 -7.36 -5.96
CA ALA A 215 -38.59 -6.28 -5.24
C ALA A 215 -37.83 -4.93 -5.24
N TRP A 216 -36.53 -4.95 -5.50
CA TRP A 216 -35.67 -3.75 -5.59
C TRP A 216 -35.49 -3.24 -7.02
N GLY A 217 -36.17 -3.82 -8.02
CA GLY A 217 -36.07 -3.39 -9.43
C GLY A 217 -34.79 -3.84 -10.15
N SER A 218 -34.07 -4.81 -9.57
CA SER A 218 -32.84 -5.36 -10.14
C SER A 218 -32.99 -6.85 -10.45
N ALA A 219 -32.21 -7.37 -11.40
CA ALA A 219 -32.09 -8.79 -11.63
C ALA A 219 -30.61 -9.18 -11.69
N VAL A 220 -30.27 -10.33 -11.12
CA VAL A 220 -28.91 -10.89 -11.26
C VAL A 220 -28.96 -11.92 -12.37
N VAL A 221 -28.23 -11.64 -13.45
CA VAL A 221 -28.23 -12.48 -14.66
C VAL A 221 -26.80 -12.84 -15.06
N GLY A 222 -26.65 -13.94 -15.79
CA GLY A 222 -25.38 -14.28 -16.42
C GLY A 222 -25.03 -13.27 -17.51
N ILE A 223 -23.74 -12.98 -17.65
CA ILE A 223 -23.21 -12.00 -18.61
C ILE A 223 -23.62 -12.32 -20.06
N GLU A 224 -23.78 -13.60 -20.40
CA GLU A 224 -24.24 -14.08 -21.70
C GLU A 224 -25.64 -13.56 -22.08
N THR A 225 -26.45 -13.17 -21.10
CA THR A 225 -27.79 -12.62 -21.33
C THR A 225 -27.72 -11.26 -22.02
N LEU A 226 -26.63 -10.50 -21.82
CA LEU A 226 -26.42 -9.19 -22.45
C LEU A 226 -26.20 -9.29 -23.96
N VAL A 227 -25.81 -10.47 -24.48
CA VAL A 227 -25.61 -10.69 -25.93
C VAL A 227 -26.92 -10.55 -26.70
N ARG A 228 -28.06 -10.83 -26.06
CA ARG A 228 -29.39 -10.76 -26.68
C ARG A 228 -29.90 -9.33 -26.88
N LEU A 229 -29.21 -8.34 -26.31
CA LEU A 229 -29.61 -6.94 -26.39
C LEU A 229 -28.99 -6.30 -27.63
N GLU A 230 -29.81 -6.12 -28.66
CA GLU A 230 -29.44 -5.51 -29.94
C GLU A 230 -29.97 -4.08 -30.03
N ASN A 231 -29.22 -3.21 -30.71
CA ASN A 231 -29.58 -1.80 -30.92
C ASN A 231 -29.85 -1.00 -29.61
N VAL A 232 -29.04 -1.25 -28.58
CA VAL A 232 -29.12 -0.57 -27.27
C VAL A 232 -27.87 0.25 -27.00
N THR A 233 -28.00 1.28 -26.17
CA THR A 233 -26.87 1.95 -25.52
C THR A 233 -26.69 1.36 -24.13
N ALA A 234 -25.45 0.98 -23.77
CA ALA A 234 -25.15 0.28 -22.54
C ALA A 234 -24.44 1.20 -21.53
N LEU A 235 -25.00 1.32 -20.33
CA LEU A 235 -24.42 2.03 -19.20
C LEU A 235 -23.93 1.01 -18.16
N CYS A 236 -22.61 0.93 -17.99
CA CYS A 236 -22.00 0.04 -17.02
C CYS A 236 -21.40 0.84 -15.86
N PHE A 237 -21.91 0.62 -14.65
CA PHE A 237 -21.41 1.29 -13.45
C PHE A 237 -20.19 0.58 -12.88
N MET A 238 -19.13 1.34 -12.62
CA MET A 238 -17.83 0.83 -12.17
C MET A 238 -17.65 1.01 -10.66
N HIS A 239 -17.34 -0.05 -9.92
CA HIS A 239 -17.16 -0.02 -8.46
C HIS A 239 -15.71 -0.17 -8.02
N GLY A 240 -15.01 0.97 -8.05
CA GLY A 240 -13.60 1.04 -7.73
C GLY A 240 -12.74 0.37 -8.81
N ASP A 241 -11.54 -0.05 -8.43
CA ASP A 241 -10.52 -0.40 -9.42
C ASP A 241 -10.33 -1.87 -9.71
N ASP A 242 -10.85 -2.72 -8.83
CA ASP A 242 -10.91 -4.17 -9.03
C ASP A 242 -12.24 -4.57 -9.66
N ASP A 243 -12.86 -3.66 -10.42
CA ASP A 243 -14.13 -3.92 -11.09
C ASP A 243 -14.00 -5.05 -12.12
N PRO A 244 -14.88 -6.07 -12.09
CA PRO A 244 -14.84 -7.19 -13.00
C PRO A 244 -14.84 -6.82 -14.49
N VAL A 245 -15.37 -5.64 -14.87
CA VAL A 245 -15.31 -5.11 -16.24
C VAL A 245 -13.89 -5.16 -16.81
N LYS A 246 -12.86 -4.88 -16.01
CA LYS A 246 -11.46 -4.87 -16.48
C LYS A 246 -10.95 -6.24 -16.90
N THR A 247 -11.49 -7.30 -16.29
CA THR A 247 -11.18 -8.69 -16.59
C THR A 247 -12.04 -9.18 -17.74
N VAL A 248 -13.34 -8.91 -17.67
CA VAL A 248 -14.37 -9.32 -18.63
C VAL A 248 -14.16 -8.68 -20.00
N ALA A 249 -13.67 -7.43 -20.05
CA ALA A 249 -13.41 -6.72 -21.30
C ALA A 249 -12.43 -7.42 -22.26
N LYS A 250 -11.65 -8.39 -21.74
CA LYS A 250 -10.70 -9.19 -22.51
C LYS A 250 -11.29 -10.52 -23.00
N SER A 251 -12.50 -10.88 -22.55
CA SER A 251 -13.16 -12.12 -22.94
C SER A 251 -13.74 -12.02 -24.35
N ALA A 252 -13.72 -13.14 -25.09
CA ALA A 252 -14.33 -13.22 -26.41
C ALA A 252 -15.83 -12.88 -26.36
N LEU A 253 -16.53 -13.36 -25.32
CA LEU A 253 -17.96 -13.10 -25.12
C LEU A 253 -18.26 -11.60 -25.03
N TRP A 254 -17.45 -10.83 -24.30
CA TRP A 254 -17.60 -9.38 -24.19
C TRP A 254 -17.32 -8.66 -25.51
N GLN A 255 -16.27 -9.07 -26.24
CA GLN A 255 -15.91 -8.46 -27.52
C GLN A 255 -16.95 -8.68 -28.61
N VAL A 256 -17.77 -9.74 -28.48
CA VAL A 256 -18.83 -10.08 -29.44
C VAL A 256 -20.14 -9.34 -29.14
N MET A 257 -20.31 -8.74 -27.96
CA MET A 257 -21.54 -8.03 -27.58
C MET A 257 -21.87 -6.90 -28.58
N PRO A 258 -23.13 -6.80 -29.05
CA PRO A 258 -23.53 -5.81 -30.06
C PRO A 258 -23.14 -4.38 -29.69
N PHE A 259 -23.51 -3.93 -28.49
CA PHE A 259 -23.21 -2.57 -28.01
C PHE A 259 -21.71 -2.32 -27.76
N VAL A 260 -20.88 -3.35 -27.56
CA VAL A 260 -19.42 -3.19 -27.44
C VAL A 260 -18.80 -3.00 -28.81
N ARG A 261 -19.23 -3.77 -29.81
CA ARG A 261 -18.77 -3.65 -31.21
C ARG A 261 -19.17 -2.33 -31.85
N GLU A 262 -20.37 -1.85 -31.54
CA GLU A 262 -20.92 -0.58 -32.05
C GLU A 262 -20.40 0.65 -31.31
N GLY A 263 -19.53 0.49 -30.31
CA GLY A 263 -19.01 1.61 -29.51
C GLY A 263 -20.07 2.32 -28.65
N GLN A 264 -21.16 1.62 -28.31
CA GLN A 264 -22.31 2.13 -27.57
C GLN A 264 -22.24 1.81 -26.05
N LEU A 265 -21.05 1.46 -25.55
CA LEU A 265 -20.80 1.18 -24.14
C LEU A 265 -20.21 2.42 -23.45
N HIS A 266 -20.88 2.91 -22.41
CA HIS A 266 -20.39 3.97 -21.55
C HIS A 266 -20.11 3.41 -20.14
N LEU A 267 -18.88 3.62 -19.67
CA LEU A 267 -18.48 3.27 -18.32
C LEU A 267 -18.70 4.48 -17.42
N LEU A 268 -19.56 4.32 -16.40
CA LEU A 268 -19.89 5.36 -15.44
C LEU A 268 -19.22 5.11 -14.09
N PRO A 269 -18.90 6.15 -13.30
CA PRO A 269 -18.39 5.98 -11.94
C PRO A 269 -19.42 5.25 -11.04
N ALA A 270 -18.96 4.83 -9.86
CA ALA A 270 -19.83 4.21 -8.86
C ALA A 270 -20.93 5.20 -8.45
N VAL A 271 -22.18 4.74 -8.47
CA VAL A 271 -23.34 5.45 -7.95
C VAL A 271 -24.23 4.44 -7.23
N TRP A 272 -24.85 4.84 -6.13
CA TRP A 272 -25.75 3.96 -5.42
C TRP A 272 -27.08 3.78 -6.17
N PHE A 273 -27.39 2.54 -6.53
CA PHE A 273 -28.55 2.21 -7.37
C PHE A 273 -29.90 2.40 -6.70
N TYR A 274 -29.88 2.44 -5.38
CA TYR A 274 -31.06 2.59 -4.55
C TYR A 274 -31.11 3.95 -3.85
N GLY A 275 -30.11 4.80 -4.09
CA GLY A 275 -30.06 6.21 -3.70
C GLY A 275 -30.34 7.08 -4.92
N GLY A 276 -31.12 8.16 -4.77
CA GLY A 276 -31.63 8.91 -5.93
C GLY A 276 -31.35 10.41 -5.92
N SER A 277 -30.84 10.96 -4.82
CA SER A 277 -30.75 12.42 -4.64
C SER A 277 -29.49 13.03 -5.27
N PHE A 278 -28.38 12.29 -5.34
CA PHE A 278 -27.08 12.80 -5.81
C PHE A 278 -26.70 12.39 -7.24
N PHE A 279 -27.65 11.83 -8.00
CA PHE A 279 -27.42 11.27 -9.33
C PHE A 279 -26.87 12.27 -10.37
N GLY A 280 -27.14 13.57 -10.20
CA GLY A 280 -26.79 14.60 -11.18
C GLY A 280 -25.30 14.89 -11.38
N ALA A 281 -24.43 14.51 -10.42
CA ALA A 281 -22.99 14.84 -10.49
C ALA A 281 -22.14 13.82 -11.27
N ALA A 282 -22.67 12.61 -11.55
CA ALA A 282 -21.89 11.48 -12.04
C ALA A 282 -21.56 11.48 -13.55
N PHE A 283 -22.04 12.49 -14.31
CA PHE A 283 -21.89 12.56 -15.78
C PHE A 283 -20.68 13.36 -16.29
N LEU A 284 -19.78 13.83 -15.41
CA LEU A 284 -18.56 14.56 -15.80
C LEU A 284 -17.29 13.75 -15.49
N PRO A 285 -16.46 13.39 -16.49
CA PRO A 285 -15.20 12.69 -16.24
C PRO A 285 -14.13 13.62 -15.63
N ALA A 286 -13.53 13.23 -14.49
CA ALA A 286 -12.46 13.98 -13.82
C ALA A 286 -11.07 13.79 -14.51
N PRO A 287 -10.27 14.85 -14.69
CA PRO A 287 -8.98 14.80 -15.38
C PRO A 287 -7.80 14.45 -14.44
N ALA A 288 -7.77 13.23 -13.88
CA ALA A 288 -6.69 12.84 -12.95
C ALA A 288 -5.35 12.46 -13.64
N GLY A 289 -5.32 12.27 -14.96
CA GLY A 289 -4.13 11.79 -15.70
C GLY A 289 -3.18 12.88 -16.22
N GLY A 290 -3.61 14.14 -16.27
CA GLY A 290 -2.82 15.23 -16.89
C GLY A 290 -1.66 15.71 -16.03
N ILE A 291 -1.89 15.90 -14.73
CA ILE A 291 -0.93 16.53 -13.80
C ILE A 291 0.35 15.69 -13.64
N VAL A 292 0.23 14.36 -13.54
CA VAL A 292 1.37 13.46 -13.34
C VAL A 292 2.31 13.46 -14.55
N ARG A 293 1.75 13.55 -15.78
CA ARG A 293 2.55 13.63 -17.01
C ARG A 293 3.35 14.92 -17.07
N ILE A 294 2.74 16.04 -16.68
CA ILE A 294 3.40 17.34 -16.62
C ILE A 294 4.57 17.31 -15.62
N ILE A 295 4.37 16.76 -14.42
CA ILE A 295 5.42 16.65 -13.40
C ILE A 295 6.61 15.82 -13.93
N LEU A 296 6.38 14.70 -14.60
CA LEU A 296 7.48 13.89 -15.12
C LEU A 296 8.23 14.58 -16.27
N LEU A 297 7.51 15.29 -17.15
CA LEU A 297 8.15 16.09 -18.21
C LEU A 297 9.01 17.21 -17.62
N LEU A 298 8.54 17.88 -16.56
CA LEU A 298 9.32 18.87 -15.83
C LEU A 298 10.55 18.25 -15.17
N LEU A 299 10.44 17.07 -14.54
CA LEU A 299 11.57 16.35 -13.98
C LEU A 299 12.59 15.94 -15.06
N CYS A 300 12.12 15.50 -16.23
CA CYS A 300 12.97 15.18 -17.37
C CYS A 300 13.74 16.41 -17.85
N ALA A 301 13.04 17.52 -18.08
CA ALA A 301 13.66 18.79 -18.49
C ALA A 301 14.68 19.29 -17.46
N PHE A 302 14.35 19.22 -16.16
CA PHE A 302 15.24 19.61 -15.07
C PHE A 302 16.49 18.71 -15.01
N THR A 303 16.34 17.40 -15.19
CA THR A 303 17.48 16.45 -15.19
C THR A 303 18.40 16.71 -16.38
N LEU A 304 17.85 16.97 -17.57
CA LEU A 304 18.64 17.32 -18.76
C LEU A 304 19.38 18.65 -18.57
N PHE A 305 18.71 19.65 -18.02
CA PHE A 305 19.34 20.94 -17.67
C PHE A 305 20.50 20.76 -16.69
N LEU A 306 20.30 20.01 -15.59
CA LEU A 306 21.32 19.79 -14.58
C LEU A 306 22.50 18.97 -15.12
N THR A 307 22.23 17.98 -15.97
CA THR A 307 23.28 17.22 -16.66
C THR A 307 24.11 18.13 -17.57
N GLY A 308 23.46 18.97 -18.38
CA GLY A 308 24.13 19.94 -19.24
C GLY A 308 24.94 20.97 -18.45
N TYR A 309 24.41 21.43 -17.31
CA TYR A 309 25.11 22.33 -16.39
C TYR A 309 26.38 21.69 -15.82
N ASN A 310 26.28 20.47 -15.28
CA ASN A 310 27.44 19.75 -14.75
C ASN A 310 28.48 19.45 -15.84
N PHE A 311 28.04 19.12 -17.06
CA PHE A 311 28.94 18.89 -18.20
C PHE A 311 29.66 20.17 -18.60
N GLN A 312 28.95 21.31 -18.65
CA GLN A 312 29.51 22.61 -18.99
C GLN A 312 30.54 23.09 -17.95
N GLN A 313 30.33 22.77 -16.68
CA GLN A 313 31.28 23.08 -15.60
C GLN A 313 32.58 22.28 -15.71
N MET A 314 32.51 21.03 -16.19
CA MET A 314 33.69 20.18 -16.39
C MET A 314 34.44 20.49 -17.70
N LEU A 315 33.70 20.68 -18.80
CA LEU A 315 34.26 20.90 -20.12
C LEU A 315 33.36 21.85 -20.94
N PRO A 316 33.89 22.87 -21.62
CA PRO A 316 33.09 23.75 -22.48
C PRO A 316 32.38 22.96 -23.60
N ALA A 317 31.11 23.31 -23.90
CA ALA A 317 30.29 22.63 -24.92
C ALA A 317 30.95 22.44 -26.29
N GLY A 318 31.82 23.37 -26.71
CA GLY A 318 32.53 23.27 -28.00
C GLY A 318 33.47 22.06 -28.10
N LEU A 319 33.93 21.51 -26.96
CA LEU A 319 34.87 20.39 -26.90
C LEU A 319 34.20 19.04 -26.60
N TRP A 320 32.89 19.01 -26.33
CA TRP A 320 32.20 17.77 -25.94
C TRP A 320 32.32 16.67 -26.99
N TRP A 321 32.09 17.00 -28.26
CA TRP A 321 32.13 16.01 -29.34
C TRP A 321 33.52 15.38 -29.50
N GLN A 322 34.57 16.20 -29.39
CA GLN A 322 35.95 15.74 -29.44
C GLN A 322 36.27 14.85 -28.23
N ALA A 323 35.91 15.28 -27.02
CA ALA A 323 36.15 14.51 -25.80
C ALA A 323 35.39 13.17 -25.77
N ILE A 324 34.19 13.08 -26.37
CA ILE A 324 33.43 11.83 -26.47
C ILE A 324 34.10 10.83 -27.42
N THR A 325 34.61 11.30 -28.56
CA THR A 325 35.07 10.42 -29.65
C THR A 325 36.56 10.08 -29.55
N LEU A 326 37.41 11.10 -29.38
CA LEU A 326 38.87 11.01 -29.38
C LEU A 326 39.43 12.05 -28.39
N PRO A 327 39.38 11.77 -27.07
CA PRO A 327 39.90 12.69 -26.06
C PRO A 327 41.41 12.88 -26.21
N GLN A 328 41.88 14.12 -26.08
CA GLN A 328 43.32 14.39 -26.10
C GLN A 328 43.94 13.96 -24.76
N VAL A 329 44.91 13.04 -24.82
CA VAL A 329 45.59 12.48 -23.63
C VAL A 329 46.32 13.55 -22.80
N THR A 330 46.72 14.65 -23.43
CA THR A 330 47.39 15.78 -22.79
C THR A 330 46.43 16.72 -22.04
N ASP A 331 45.12 16.65 -22.30
CA ASP A 331 44.12 17.50 -21.66
C ASP A 331 43.39 16.72 -20.56
N VAL A 332 43.73 17.03 -19.31
CA VAL A 332 43.16 16.37 -18.12
C VAL A 332 41.65 16.53 -18.05
N SER A 333 41.09 17.68 -18.46
CA SER A 333 39.64 17.92 -18.42
C SER A 333 38.90 17.04 -19.43
N GLN A 334 39.47 16.86 -20.64
CA GLN A 334 38.92 15.91 -21.61
C GLN A 334 39.01 14.46 -21.12
N MET A 335 40.11 14.10 -20.47
CA MET A 335 40.29 12.76 -19.89
C MET A 335 39.31 12.49 -18.76
N LEU A 336 39.11 13.43 -17.83
CA LEU A 336 38.11 13.32 -16.75
C LEU A 336 36.68 13.28 -17.32
N PHE A 337 36.38 14.09 -18.32
CA PHE A 337 35.09 14.05 -18.99
C PHE A 337 34.82 12.66 -19.62
N HIS A 338 35.80 12.12 -20.35
CA HIS A 338 35.66 10.85 -21.07
C HIS A 338 35.69 9.60 -20.18
N TYR A 339 36.56 9.54 -19.18
CA TYR A 339 36.81 8.34 -18.38
C TYR A 339 36.16 8.36 -16.98
N SER A 340 35.68 9.52 -16.52
CA SER A 340 35.00 9.64 -15.22
C SER A 340 33.53 10.06 -15.40
N LEU A 341 33.25 11.20 -16.04
CA LEU A 341 31.89 11.76 -16.09
C LEU A 341 30.95 11.01 -17.04
N LEU A 342 31.39 10.69 -18.27
CA LEU A 342 30.57 9.94 -19.24
C LEU A 342 30.26 8.50 -18.78
N PRO A 343 31.22 7.72 -18.25
CA PRO A 343 30.92 6.39 -17.73
C PRO A 343 30.00 6.46 -16.52
N ARG A 344 30.21 7.40 -15.57
CA ARG A 344 29.34 7.62 -14.41
C ARG A 344 27.89 7.90 -14.81
N THR A 345 27.66 8.82 -15.74
CA THR A 345 26.31 9.16 -16.23
C THR A 345 25.65 8.01 -17.00
N THR A 346 26.41 7.30 -17.84
CA THR A 346 25.93 6.11 -18.56
C THR A 346 25.57 4.99 -17.58
N LEU A 347 26.40 4.78 -16.56
CA LEU A 347 26.17 3.80 -15.52
C LEU A 347 24.94 4.13 -14.67
N ALA A 348 24.69 5.41 -14.38
CA ALA A 348 23.48 5.85 -13.69
C ALA A 348 22.22 5.51 -14.50
N LEU A 349 22.23 5.73 -15.82
CA LEU A 349 21.13 5.36 -16.72
C LEU A 349 20.90 3.84 -16.76
N LEU A 350 21.95 3.06 -16.98
CA LEU A 350 21.87 1.59 -17.05
C LEU A 350 21.42 0.97 -15.72
N THR A 351 21.98 1.45 -14.62
CA THR A 351 21.66 0.95 -13.27
C THR A 351 20.25 1.35 -12.87
N GLY A 352 19.83 2.58 -13.16
CA GLY A 352 18.47 3.05 -12.88
C GLY A 352 17.43 2.26 -13.67
N ALA A 353 17.70 2.01 -14.96
CA ALA A 353 16.85 1.16 -15.79
C ALA A 353 16.80 -0.28 -15.28
N GLY A 354 17.95 -0.87 -14.93
CA GLY A 354 18.05 -2.24 -14.45
C GLY A 354 17.37 -2.46 -13.09
N LEU A 355 17.57 -1.54 -12.13
CA LEU A 355 16.91 -1.60 -10.82
C LEU A 355 15.39 -1.46 -10.97
N ALA A 356 14.92 -0.57 -11.85
CA ALA A 356 13.49 -0.42 -12.14
C ALA A 356 12.89 -1.62 -12.88
N LEU A 357 13.66 -2.27 -13.77
CA LEU A 357 13.24 -3.51 -14.44
C LEU A 357 13.07 -4.64 -13.43
N ALA A 358 14.09 -4.88 -12.59
CA ALA A 358 14.04 -5.88 -11.54
C ALA A 358 12.89 -5.58 -10.56
N GLY A 359 12.76 -4.33 -10.11
CA GLY A 359 11.67 -3.86 -9.27
C GLY A 359 10.28 -4.10 -9.88
N CYS A 360 10.08 -3.76 -11.15
CA CYS A 360 8.80 -4.00 -11.82
C CYS A 360 8.45 -5.49 -11.90
N LEU A 361 9.43 -6.36 -12.15
CA LEU A 361 9.25 -7.81 -12.13
C LEU A 361 8.88 -8.31 -10.74
N PHE A 362 9.59 -7.86 -9.71
CA PHE A 362 9.31 -8.19 -8.32
C PHE A 362 7.87 -7.82 -7.95
N GLN A 363 7.48 -6.57 -8.22
CA GLN A 363 6.14 -6.08 -7.90
C GLN A 363 5.06 -6.84 -8.67
N HIS A 364 5.32 -7.18 -9.94
CA HIS A 364 4.38 -7.91 -10.79
C HIS A 364 4.23 -9.37 -10.37
N ILE A 365 5.32 -10.08 -10.08
CA ILE A 365 5.31 -11.50 -9.73
C ILE A 365 4.78 -11.71 -8.31
N LEU A 366 5.18 -10.87 -7.35
CA LEU A 366 4.73 -10.94 -5.96
C LEU A 366 3.37 -10.30 -5.72
N ARG A 367 2.79 -9.63 -6.72
CA ARG A 367 1.55 -8.86 -6.62
C ARG A 367 1.58 -7.86 -5.44
N ASN A 368 2.74 -7.26 -5.24
CA ASN A 368 2.98 -6.32 -4.16
C ASN A 368 3.70 -5.10 -4.73
N PRO A 369 3.04 -3.93 -4.83
CA PRO A 369 3.67 -2.72 -5.37
C PRO A 369 4.85 -2.22 -4.52
N LEU A 370 5.06 -2.77 -3.33
CA LEU A 370 6.16 -2.43 -2.44
C LEU A 370 7.33 -3.42 -2.48
N ALA A 371 7.21 -4.48 -3.27
CA ALA A 371 8.30 -5.43 -3.44
C ALA A 371 9.51 -4.79 -4.15
N GLU A 372 10.70 -5.05 -3.64
CA GLU A 372 11.97 -4.69 -4.25
C GLU A 372 12.97 -5.84 -4.06
N PRO A 373 13.93 -6.05 -4.97
CA PRO A 373 14.99 -7.05 -4.80
C PRO A 373 15.68 -7.01 -3.42
N ALA A 374 15.91 -5.81 -2.87
CA ALA A 374 16.53 -5.63 -1.56
C ALA A 374 15.76 -6.32 -0.41
N THR A 375 14.42 -6.46 -0.51
CA THR A 375 13.63 -7.18 0.51
C THR A 375 13.86 -8.68 0.58
N LEU A 376 14.49 -9.31 -0.43
CA LEU A 376 14.84 -10.74 -0.36
C LEU A 376 16.22 -10.99 0.25
N GLY A 377 16.84 -9.99 0.88
CA GLY A 377 18.16 -10.14 1.49
C GLY A 377 19.33 -10.13 0.49
N VAL A 378 19.06 -9.88 -0.81
CA VAL A 378 20.07 -9.81 -1.88
C VAL A 378 21.21 -8.86 -1.52
N ALA A 379 20.89 -7.67 -1.02
CA ALA A 379 21.89 -6.68 -0.60
C ALA A 379 22.75 -7.18 0.58
N ALA A 380 22.12 -7.84 1.56
CA ALA A 380 22.83 -8.41 2.71
C ALA A 380 23.74 -9.57 2.28
N GLY A 381 23.30 -10.40 1.33
CA GLY A 381 24.12 -11.46 0.73
C GLY A 381 25.31 -10.91 -0.04
N ALA A 382 25.13 -9.86 -0.83
CA ALA A 382 26.23 -9.19 -1.53
C ALA A 382 27.28 -8.64 -0.56
N GLN A 383 26.83 -7.93 0.48
CA GLN A 383 27.71 -7.39 1.51
C GLN A 383 28.47 -8.48 2.26
N LEU A 384 27.81 -9.59 2.61
CA LEU A 384 28.45 -10.72 3.28
C LEU A 384 29.47 -11.39 2.35
N GLY A 385 29.13 -11.63 1.09
CA GLY A 385 30.05 -12.20 0.09
C GLY A 385 31.31 -11.34 -0.08
N LEU A 386 31.14 -10.02 -0.19
CA LEU A 386 32.24 -9.07 -0.27
C LEU A 386 33.09 -9.03 1.02
N THR A 387 32.45 -9.09 2.19
CA THR A 387 33.12 -9.16 3.49
C THR A 387 34.00 -10.41 3.59
N LEU A 388 33.47 -11.57 3.20
CA LEU A 388 34.21 -12.84 3.19
C LEU A 388 35.38 -12.79 2.20
N ALA A 389 35.17 -12.22 1.00
CA ALA A 389 36.26 -12.07 0.03
C ALA A 389 37.38 -11.19 0.56
N THR A 390 37.02 -10.07 1.19
CA THR A 390 37.99 -9.12 1.73
C THR A 390 38.83 -9.72 2.86
N LEU A 391 38.23 -10.60 3.69
CA LEU A 391 38.94 -11.25 4.80
C LEU A 391 39.75 -12.47 4.39
N PHE A 392 39.20 -13.32 3.51
CA PHE A 392 39.73 -14.66 3.27
C PHE A 392 40.36 -14.84 1.89
N LEU A 393 39.99 -14.02 0.91
CA LEU A 393 40.57 -14.06 -0.44
C LEU A 393 41.65 -12.97 -0.56
N ALA A 394 42.77 -13.18 0.14
CA ALA A 394 43.92 -12.29 0.05
C ALA A 394 44.40 -12.18 -1.41
N GLY A 395 44.44 -10.96 -1.95
CA GLY A 395 44.83 -10.71 -3.35
C GLY A 395 43.69 -10.80 -4.37
N ALA A 396 42.43 -10.97 -3.94
CA ALA A 396 41.29 -10.79 -4.84
C ALA A 396 41.26 -9.34 -5.35
N GLY A 397 41.61 -9.15 -6.63
CA GLY A 397 41.41 -7.89 -7.34
C GLY A 397 39.92 -7.51 -7.41
N GLU A 398 39.60 -6.36 -7.98
CA GLU A 398 38.23 -5.85 -8.01
C GLU A 398 37.23 -6.82 -8.65
N THR A 399 37.63 -7.55 -9.69
CA THR A 399 36.79 -8.61 -10.29
C THR A 399 36.45 -9.73 -9.31
N GLY A 400 37.40 -10.13 -8.45
CA GLY A 400 37.17 -11.16 -7.44
C GLY A 400 36.18 -10.70 -6.37
N LYS A 401 36.27 -9.44 -5.94
CA LYS A 401 35.32 -8.80 -5.03
C LYS A 401 33.92 -8.70 -5.63
N GLN A 402 33.81 -8.26 -6.88
CA GLN A 402 32.55 -8.18 -7.63
C GLN A 402 31.88 -9.56 -7.76
N LEU A 403 32.65 -10.59 -8.13
CA LEU A 403 32.15 -11.97 -8.23
C LEU A 403 31.72 -12.54 -6.88
N ALA A 404 32.43 -12.23 -5.80
CA ALA A 404 32.05 -12.65 -4.46
C ALA A 404 30.76 -11.97 -3.99
N ALA A 405 30.58 -10.68 -4.27
CA ALA A 405 29.33 -9.96 -4.01
C ALA A 405 28.16 -10.59 -4.79
N LEU A 406 28.36 -10.85 -6.09
CA LEU A 406 27.38 -11.53 -6.94
C LEU A 406 27.01 -12.92 -6.38
N ALA A 407 28.02 -13.73 -6.03
CA ALA A 407 27.83 -15.08 -5.50
C ALA A 407 27.08 -15.07 -4.15
N GLY A 408 27.43 -14.15 -3.25
CA GLY A 408 26.76 -14.00 -1.96
C GLY A 408 25.29 -13.61 -2.11
N ALA A 409 24.98 -12.66 -3.00
CA ALA A 409 23.61 -12.27 -3.32
C ALA A 409 22.79 -13.39 -3.96
N MET A 410 23.38 -14.11 -4.92
CA MET A 410 22.77 -15.27 -5.57
C MET A 410 22.50 -16.42 -4.60
N ALA A 411 23.43 -16.69 -3.68
CA ALA A 411 23.28 -17.73 -2.67
C ALA A 411 22.11 -17.43 -1.73
N VAL A 412 22.08 -16.24 -1.14
CA VAL A 412 20.98 -15.78 -0.27
C VAL A 412 19.64 -15.81 -1.00
N GLY A 413 19.60 -15.26 -2.22
CA GLY A 413 18.41 -15.28 -3.06
C GLY A 413 17.88 -16.68 -3.36
N SER A 414 18.78 -17.61 -3.68
CA SER A 414 18.43 -19.01 -3.97
C SER A 414 17.90 -19.74 -2.73
N ILE A 415 18.47 -19.47 -1.54
CA ILE A 415 17.97 -20.01 -0.27
C ILE A 415 16.55 -19.51 0.00
N VAL A 416 16.28 -18.22 -0.22
CA VAL A 416 14.94 -17.62 -0.04
C VAL A 416 13.93 -18.23 -1.00
N LEU A 417 14.29 -18.39 -2.28
CA LEU A 417 13.45 -19.07 -3.26
C LEU A 417 13.21 -20.54 -2.89
N GLY A 418 14.23 -21.25 -2.41
CA GLY A 418 14.13 -22.63 -1.93
C GLY A 418 13.19 -22.78 -0.73
N ALA A 419 13.29 -21.90 0.26
CA ALA A 419 12.43 -21.89 1.44
C ALA A 419 10.94 -21.70 1.10
N ALA A 420 10.63 -21.00 0.00
CA ALA A 420 9.27 -20.77 -0.46
C ALA A 420 8.72 -21.86 -1.39
N TRP A 421 9.54 -22.82 -1.81
CA TRP A 421 9.18 -23.85 -2.80
C TRP A 421 8.03 -24.75 -2.36
N GLY A 422 8.10 -25.29 -1.14
CA GLY A 422 7.03 -26.11 -0.57
C GLY A 422 5.74 -25.33 -0.22
N LYS A 423 5.82 -24.00 -0.15
CA LYS A 423 4.70 -23.11 0.21
C LYS A 423 4.09 -22.39 -0.99
N ARG A 424 4.12 -23.04 -2.17
CA ARG A 424 3.55 -22.56 -3.43
C ARG A 424 4.05 -21.17 -3.86
N MET A 425 5.27 -20.81 -3.47
CA MET A 425 5.84 -19.46 -3.72
C MET A 425 4.92 -18.35 -3.20
N SER A 426 4.38 -18.52 -1.99
CA SER A 426 3.62 -17.49 -1.31
C SER A 426 4.47 -16.21 -1.17
N PRO A 427 4.01 -15.04 -1.65
CA PRO A 427 4.72 -13.78 -1.53
C PRO A 427 5.09 -13.43 -0.08
N VAL A 428 4.20 -13.74 0.87
CA VAL A 428 4.42 -13.52 2.31
C VAL A 428 5.59 -14.37 2.82
N THR A 429 5.69 -15.63 2.39
CA THR A 429 6.81 -16.51 2.78
C THR A 429 8.13 -16.01 2.21
N LEU A 430 8.15 -15.57 0.95
CA LEU A 430 9.35 -15.03 0.31
C LEU A 430 9.86 -13.78 1.03
N ILE A 431 8.96 -12.85 1.36
CA ILE A 431 9.32 -11.62 2.09
C ILE A 431 9.83 -11.95 3.51
N LEU A 432 9.17 -12.83 4.27
CA LEU A 432 9.63 -13.24 5.60
C LEU A 432 11.00 -13.94 5.55
N ALA A 433 11.17 -14.90 4.64
CA ALA A 433 12.43 -15.62 4.50
C ALA A 433 13.56 -14.66 4.11
N GLY A 434 13.29 -13.73 3.20
CA GLY A 434 14.21 -12.67 2.80
C GLY A 434 14.61 -11.75 3.96
N LEU A 435 13.64 -11.29 4.75
CA LEU A 435 13.89 -10.45 5.92
C LEU A 435 14.76 -11.19 6.95
N VAL A 436 14.39 -12.42 7.32
CA VAL A 436 15.13 -13.23 8.30
C VAL A 436 16.56 -13.49 7.82
N LEU A 437 16.73 -13.91 6.57
CA LEU A 437 18.07 -14.20 6.03
C LEU A 437 18.89 -12.93 5.86
N GLY A 438 18.26 -11.80 5.52
CA GLY A 438 18.89 -10.49 5.46
C GLY A 438 19.42 -10.02 6.82
N LEU A 439 18.60 -10.10 7.87
CA LEU A 439 19.01 -9.78 9.24
C LEU A 439 20.13 -10.69 9.72
N TYR A 440 20.06 -11.99 9.41
CA TYR A 440 21.12 -12.95 9.74
C TYR A 440 22.45 -12.61 9.05
N CYS A 441 22.43 -12.37 7.74
CA CYS A 441 23.62 -11.97 6.99
C CYS A 441 24.19 -10.64 7.51
N GLY A 442 23.31 -9.69 7.84
CA GLY A 442 23.67 -8.41 8.46
C GLY A 442 24.36 -8.59 9.81
N ALA A 443 23.84 -9.47 10.68
CA ALA A 443 24.43 -9.76 11.98
C ALA A 443 25.83 -10.42 11.83
N VAL A 444 25.97 -11.39 10.93
CA VAL A 444 27.27 -12.03 10.65
C VAL A 444 28.27 -10.99 10.10
N LYS A 445 27.84 -10.13 9.17
CA LYS A 445 28.66 -9.03 8.66
C LYS A 445 29.12 -8.10 9.78
N SER A 446 28.19 -7.61 10.61
CA SER A 446 28.51 -6.69 11.71
C SER A 446 29.46 -7.32 12.72
N PHE A 447 29.30 -8.61 13.02
CA PHE A 447 30.25 -9.36 13.83
C PHE A 447 31.65 -9.37 13.20
N LEU A 448 31.77 -9.71 11.91
CA LEU A 448 33.07 -9.75 11.22
C LEU A 448 33.75 -8.37 11.16
N VAL A 449 32.97 -7.30 10.93
CA VAL A 449 33.43 -5.90 10.94
C VAL A 449 33.98 -5.51 12.30
N LEU A 450 33.32 -5.94 13.39
CA LEU A 450 33.75 -5.61 14.74
C LEU A 450 35.15 -6.15 15.07
N PHE A 451 35.51 -7.33 14.58
CA PHE A 451 36.83 -7.94 14.80
C PHE A 451 37.90 -7.50 13.80
N ASN A 452 37.52 -6.92 12.67
CA ASN A 452 38.44 -6.61 11.55
C ASN A 452 38.23 -5.19 11.04
N HIS A 453 38.09 -4.22 11.95
CA HIS A 453 37.71 -2.85 11.64
C HIS A 453 38.60 -2.22 10.55
N GLU A 454 39.93 -2.30 10.69
CA GLU A 454 40.87 -1.71 9.73
C GLU A 454 40.74 -2.28 8.31
N ARG A 455 40.43 -3.57 8.18
CA ARG A 455 40.31 -4.23 6.86
C ARG A 455 38.95 -3.99 6.20
N LEU A 456 37.91 -3.73 7.00
CA LEU A 456 36.52 -3.67 6.52
C LEU A 456 35.92 -2.27 6.56
N GLN A 457 36.66 -1.25 7.00
CA GLN A 457 36.19 0.14 7.04
C GLN A 457 35.72 0.63 5.66
N ASN A 458 36.46 0.33 4.59
CA ASN A 458 36.11 0.74 3.22
C ASN A 458 34.82 0.09 2.70
N LEU A 459 34.38 -1.03 3.29
CA LEU A 459 33.09 -1.65 2.94
C LEU A 459 31.89 -0.82 3.38
N PHE A 460 32.06 0.05 4.39
CA PHE A 460 31.00 0.96 4.81
C PHE A 460 30.65 1.93 3.69
N ILE A 461 31.66 2.56 3.09
CA ILE A 461 31.50 3.50 1.97
C ILE A 461 30.90 2.77 0.76
N TRP A 462 31.43 1.60 0.40
CA TRP A 462 30.86 0.79 -0.70
C TRP A 462 29.39 0.42 -0.47
N SER A 463 29.02 0.08 0.78
CA SER A 463 27.64 -0.32 1.12
C SER A 463 26.60 0.79 0.98
N SER A 464 27.05 2.04 0.88
CA SER A 464 26.19 3.21 0.68
C SER A 464 25.88 3.53 -0.79
N GLY A 465 26.47 2.78 -1.72
CA GLY A 465 26.23 2.89 -3.17
C GLY A 465 26.88 4.12 -3.81
N MET A 466 27.82 3.90 -4.73
CA MET A 466 28.56 4.96 -5.42
C MET A 466 28.60 4.71 -6.93
N LEU A 467 28.36 5.77 -7.70
CA LEU A 467 28.40 5.76 -9.17
C LEU A 467 29.73 6.30 -9.74
N ASN A 468 30.71 6.62 -8.88
CA ASN A 468 32.03 7.03 -9.35
C ASN A 468 32.67 5.92 -10.19
N GLN A 469 33.26 6.31 -11.31
CA GLN A 469 33.93 5.41 -12.25
C GLN A 469 35.28 6.00 -12.62
N TYR A 470 36.22 5.11 -12.92
CA TYR A 470 37.58 5.48 -13.35
C TYR A 470 37.85 5.06 -14.81
N ASP A 471 36.95 4.26 -15.39
CA ASP A 471 36.99 3.77 -16.76
C ASP A 471 35.60 3.35 -17.26
N TRP A 472 35.53 2.76 -18.46
CA TRP A 472 34.30 2.21 -19.05
C TRP A 472 33.99 0.77 -18.63
N ALA A 473 34.82 0.13 -17.81
CA ALA A 473 34.72 -1.31 -17.54
C ALA A 473 33.38 -1.67 -16.86
N GLY A 474 32.89 -0.81 -15.96
CA GLY A 474 31.57 -0.99 -15.32
C GLY A 474 30.42 -0.94 -16.34
N VAL A 475 30.50 -0.04 -17.32
CA VAL A 475 29.50 0.09 -18.39
C VAL A 475 29.55 -1.13 -19.30
N GLU A 476 30.74 -1.49 -19.80
CA GLU A 476 30.99 -2.67 -20.65
C GLU A 476 30.55 -3.98 -20.00
N PHE A 477 30.70 -4.06 -18.67
CA PHE A 477 30.19 -5.19 -17.91
C PHE A 477 28.66 -5.21 -17.89
N LEU A 478 27.99 -4.09 -17.61
CA LEU A 478 26.55 -4.09 -17.36
C LEU A 478 25.68 -4.07 -18.62
N TRP A 479 26.00 -3.28 -19.65
CA TRP A 479 25.09 -3.09 -20.79
C TRP A 479 24.75 -4.38 -21.56
N PRO A 480 25.68 -5.31 -21.87
CA PRO A 480 25.33 -6.51 -22.62
C PRO A 480 24.54 -7.49 -21.74
N ARG A 481 24.82 -7.51 -20.43
CA ARG A 481 24.13 -8.36 -19.46
C ARG A 481 22.71 -7.87 -19.20
N LEU A 482 22.50 -6.56 -19.08
CA LEU A 482 21.18 -5.96 -18.98
C LEU A 482 20.33 -6.28 -20.22
N LEU A 483 20.92 -6.14 -21.42
CA LEU A 483 20.25 -6.48 -22.67
C LEU A 483 19.89 -7.96 -22.74
N ALA A 484 20.82 -8.86 -22.39
CA ALA A 484 20.58 -10.30 -22.37
C ALA A 484 19.43 -10.68 -21.42
N VAL A 485 19.43 -10.13 -20.19
CA VAL A 485 18.36 -10.38 -19.22
C VAL A 485 17.03 -9.79 -19.71
N LEU A 486 17.03 -8.60 -20.31
CA LEU A 486 15.83 -8.00 -20.90
C LEU A 486 15.24 -8.89 -22.00
N VAL A 487 16.07 -9.43 -22.90
CA VAL A 487 15.63 -10.36 -23.95
C VAL A 487 14.99 -11.60 -23.34
N LEU A 488 15.58 -12.17 -22.28
CA LEU A 488 15.01 -13.31 -21.56
C LEU A 488 13.66 -12.96 -20.92
N ILE A 489 13.53 -11.79 -20.28
CA ILE A 489 12.27 -11.32 -19.70
C ILE A 489 11.20 -11.12 -20.79
N VAL A 490 11.56 -10.53 -21.93
CA VAL A 490 10.66 -10.31 -23.06
C VAL A 490 10.22 -11.65 -23.67
N SER A 491 11.08 -12.66 -23.72
CA SER A 491 10.70 -14.02 -24.14
C SER A 491 9.65 -14.65 -23.20
N MET A 492 9.70 -14.29 -21.91
CA MET A 492 8.75 -14.72 -20.88
C MET A 492 7.56 -13.75 -20.70
N ILE A 493 7.37 -12.75 -21.58
CA ILE A 493 6.37 -11.69 -21.37
C ILE A 493 4.94 -12.21 -21.32
N ARG A 494 4.62 -13.26 -22.10
CA ARG A 494 3.29 -13.88 -22.14
C ARG A 494 2.96 -14.60 -20.82
N PRO A 495 3.76 -15.57 -20.35
CA PRO A 495 3.48 -16.23 -19.08
C PRO A 495 3.53 -15.27 -17.89
N LEU A 496 4.43 -14.27 -17.91
CA LEU A 496 4.45 -13.22 -16.89
C LEU A 496 3.18 -12.35 -16.93
N GLY A 497 2.71 -11.95 -18.12
CA GLY A 497 1.49 -11.15 -18.27
C GLY A 497 0.23 -11.86 -17.76
N MET A 498 0.20 -13.19 -17.81
CA MET A 498 -0.89 -13.99 -17.27
C MET A 498 -0.91 -14.05 -15.74
N LEU A 499 0.21 -13.78 -15.05
CA LEU A 499 0.27 -13.74 -13.57
C LEU A 499 -0.65 -12.69 -12.93
N ALA A 500 -1.30 -11.83 -13.71
CA ALA A 500 -2.35 -10.92 -13.25
C ALA A 500 -3.70 -11.62 -12.98
N LEU A 501 -3.91 -12.85 -13.47
CA LEU A 501 -5.12 -13.65 -13.23
C LEU A 501 -5.00 -14.51 -11.96
N ASP A 502 -6.11 -15.00 -11.43
CA ASP A 502 -6.10 -15.85 -10.23
C ASP A 502 -5.36 -17.18 -10.44
N ASP A 503 -4.71 -17.66 -9.38
CA ASP A 503 -3.86 -18.86 -9.41
C ASP A 503 -4.65 -20.12 -9.83
N THR A 504 -5.96 -20.17 -9.56
CA THR A 504 -6.86 -21.25 -9.97
C THR A 504 -7.11 -21.25 -11.47
N VAL A 505 -7.37 -20.08 -12.06
CA VAL A 505 -7.55 -19.89 -13.51
C VAL A 505 -6.27 -20.24 -14.25
N LEU A 506 -5.11 -19.84 -13.73
CA LEU A 506 -3.80 -20.11 -14.35
C LEU A 506 -3.46 -21.60 -14.40
N ARG A 507 -3.85 -22.37 -13.39
CA ARG A 507 -3.66 -23.84 -13.39
C ARG A 507 -4.58 -24.54 -14.37
N GLY A 508 -5.82 -24.06 -14.52
CA GLY A 508 -6.75 -24.57 -15.53
C GLY A 508 -6.24 -24.40 -16.97
N LEU A 509 -5.35 -23.43 -17.19
CA LEU A 509 -4.67 -23.19 -18.47
C LEU A 509 -3.38 -24.03 -18.65
N GLY A 510 -3.08 -24.96 -17.72
CA GLY A 510 -1.91 -25.84 -17.81
C GLY A 510 -0.56 -25.20 -17.46
N MET A 511 -0.55 -23.96 -16.95
CA MET A 511 0.71 -23.29 -16.60
C MET A 511 1.32 -23.81 -15.29
N LYS A 512 2.61 -24.12 -15.35
CA LYS A 512 3.44 -24.41 -14.17
C LYS A 512 3.80 -23.11 -13.44
N LEU A 513 2.85 -22.60 -12.65
CA LEU A 513 2.95 -21.31 -11.95
C LEU A 513 4.26 -21.13 -11.16
N ALA A 514 4.72 -22.17 -10.47
CA ALA A 514 5.97 -22.14 -9.72
C ALA A 514 7.18 -21.86 -10.61
N LEU A 515 7.24 -22.47 -11.81
CA LEU A 515 8.35 -22.31 -12.75
C LEU A 515 8.42 -20.88 -13.29
N VAL A 516 7.26 -20.29 -13.62
CA VAL A 516 7.19 -18.90 -14.11
C VAL A 516 7.59 -17.92 -13.01
N ARG A 517 7.10 -18.11 -11.77
CA ARG A 517 7.48 -17.28 -10.62
C ARG A 517 8.97 -17.37 -10.32
N VAL A 518 9.51 -18.59 -10.27
CA VAL A 518 10.94 -18.84 -10.01
C VAL A 518 11.81 -18.26 -11.11
N GLY A 519 11.50 -18.54 -12.37
CA GLY A 519 12.27 -18.02 -13.50
C GLY A 519 12.29 -16.49 -13.52
N GLY A 520 11.13 -15.86 -13.34
CA GLY A 520 11.04 -14.39 -13.30
C GLY A 520 11.75 -13.77 -12.10
N LEU A 521 11.61 -14.35 -10.89
CA LEU A 521 12.29 -13.86 -9.70
C LEU A 521 13.80 -14.11 -9.78
N PHE A 522 14.23 -15.25 -10.35
CA PHE A 522 15.64 -15.55 -10.57
C PHE A 522 16.28 -14.57 -11.53
N LEU A 523 15.63 -14.24 -12.66
CA LEU A 523 16.13 -13.23 -13.60
C LEU A 523 16.22 -11.83 -12.95
N ALA A 524 15.22 -11.45 -12.16
CA ALA A 524 15.25 -10.20 -11.42
C ALA A 524 16.37 -10.18 -10.37
N LEU A 525 16.58 -11.30 -9.67
CA LEU A 525 17.62 -11.48 -8.67
C LEU A 525 19.02 -11.46 -9.29
N LEU A 526 19.21 -12.14 -10.41
CA LEU A 526 20.45 -12.14 -11.18
C LEU A 526 20.80 -10.72 -11.63
N LEU A 527 19.83 -10.00 -12.21
CA LEU A 527 20.00 -8.62 -12.62
C LEU A 527 20.38 -7.71 -11.45
N SER A 528 19.63 -7.77 -10.34
CA SER A 528 19.94 -6.96 -9.15
C SER A 528 21.32 -7.27 -8.57
N SER A 529 21.72 -8.55 -8.55
CA SER A 529 23.03 -8.94 -8.03
C SER A 529 24.17 -8.41 -8.89
N MET A 530 24.02 -8.40 -10.23
CA MET A 530 24.99 -7.80 -11.15
C MET A 530 25.11 -6.28 -10.98
N LEU A 531 23.98 -5.58 -10.79
CA LEU A 531 23.97 -4.14 -10.55
C LEU A 531 24.65 -3.79 -9.22
N VAL A 532 24.30 -4.52 -8.16
CA VAL A 532 24.86 -4.32 -6.82
C VAL A 532 26.35 -4.65 -6.78
N SER A 533 26.84 -5.62 -7.55
CA SER A 533 28.27 -5.90 -7.60
C SER A 533 29.10 -4.76 -8.18
N VAL A 534 28.54 -3.94 -9.08
CA VAL A 534 29.25 -2.83 -9.72
C VAL A 534 29.10 -1.53 -8.94
N VAL A 535 27.88 -1.20 -8.54
CA VAL A 535 27.54 0.15 -8.01
C VAL A 535 27.36 0.14 -6.49
N GLY A 536 27.36 -1.03 -5.85
CA GLY A 536 26.98 -1.18 -4.46
C GLY A 536 25.47 -1.11 -4.27
N VAL A 537 25.03 -0.87 -3.03
CA VAL A 537 23.61 -0.93 -2.68
C VAL A 537 22.95 0.43 -2.91
N ILE A 538 22.17 0.53 -3.99
CA ILE A 538 21.26 1.67 -4.24
C ILE A 538 19.83 1.20 -3.99
N GLY A 539 19.15 1.86 -3.06
CA GLY A 539 17.76 1.56 -2.71
C GLY A 539 16.74 2.39 -3.49
N PHE A 540 15.46 2.08 -3.29
CA PHE A 540 14.31 2.91 -3.65
C PHE A 540 14.00 3.09 -5.15
N ILE A 541 14.98 3.04 -6.05
CA ILE A 541 14.75 3.19 -7.49
C ILE A 541 13.86 2.05 -8.03
N GLY A 542 14.16 0.80 -7.66
CA GLY A 542 13.35 -0.37 -8.04
C GLY A 542 11.94 -0.37 -7.46
N LEU A 543 11.71 0.44 -6.43
CA LEU A 543 10.43 0.57 -5.75
C LEU A 543 9.55 1.65 -6.38
N PHE A 544 10.11 2.84 -6.60
CA PHE A 544 9.34 4.00 -7.09
C PHE A 544 9.09 3.98 -8.58
N ALA A 545 10.12 3.64 -9.37
CA ALA A 545 10.02 3.75 -10.82
C ALA A 545 8.83 2.97 -11.40
N PRO A 546 8.55 1.71 -10.98
CA PRO A 546 7.39 0.97 -11.50
C PRO A 546 6.03 1.50 -11.04
N VAL A 547 5.97 2.10 -9.85
CA VAL A 547 4.75 2.68 -9.31
C VAL A 547 4.43 3.98 -10.05
N LEU A 548 5.42 4.87 -10.19
CA LEU A 548 5.30 6.11 -10.96
C LEU A 548 4.96 5.80 -12.43
N ALA A 549 5.60 4.79 -13.02
CA ALA A 549 5.27 4.32 -14.36
C ALA A 549 3.82 3.82 -14.48
N GLY A 550 3.30 3.16 -13.44
CA GLY A 550 1.91 2.71 -13.36
C GLY A 550 0.89 3.85 -13.35
N MET A 551 1.24 5.02 -12.82
CA MET A 551 0.36 6.20 -12.77
C MET A 551 0.08 6.80 -14.16
N PHE A 552 0.87 6.45 -15.19
CA PHE A 552 0.63 6.89 -16.57
C PHE A 552 -0.55 6.19 -17.27
N GLY A 553 -1.23 5.27 -16.58
CA GLY A 553 -2.35 4.50 -17.13
C GLY A 553 -1.91 3.37 -18.05
N VAL A 554 -0.64 2.97 -17.98
CA VAL A 554 -0.07 1.88 -18.79
C VAL A 554 -0.58 0.53 -18.27
N ARG A 555 -1.44 -0.13 -19.06
CA ARG A 555 -2.14 -1.37 -18.63
C ARG A 555 -1.47 -2.67 -19.07
N ARG A 556 -0.57 -2.63 -20.06
CA ARG A 556 0.12 -3.82 -20.61
C ARG A 556 1.49 -3.99 -19.96
N LEU A 557 1.92 -5.23 -19.74
CA LEU A 557 3.17 -5.54 -19.03
C LEU A 557 4.41 -4.97 -19.73
N LEU A 558 4.58 -5.21 -21.04
CA LEU A 558 5.78 -4.74 -21.74
C LEU A 558 5.90 -3.21 -21.74
N PRO A 559 4.88 -2.43 -22.11
CA PRO A 559 4.93 -0.97 -21.96
C PRO A 559 5.17 -0.52 -20.52
N LYS A 560 4.65 -1.25 -19.52
CA LYS A 560 4.92 -0.94 -18.11
C LYS A 560 6.39 -1.17 -17.75
N LEU A 561 7.01 -2.26 -18.20
CA LEU A 561 8.43 -2.54 -17.99
C LEU A 561 9.30 -1.43 -18.60
N LEU A 562 9.04 -1.06 -19.86
CA LEU A 562 9.79 -0.01 -20.57
C LEU A 562 9.61 1.37 -19.89
N ALA A 563 8.38 1.73 -19.52
CA ALA A 563 8.11 2.98 -18.80
C ALA A 563 8.78 2.99 -17.41
N SER A 564 8.83 1.84 -16.73
CA SER A 564 9.53 1.69 -15.45
C SER A 564 11.03 1.90 -15.63
N MET A 565 11.64 1.27 -16.64
CA MET A 565 13.06 1.43 -16.97
C MET A 565 13.41 2.90 -17.24
N ALA A 566 12.63 3.58 -18.09
CA ALA A 566 12.86 4.99 -18.40
C ALA A 566 12.72 5.88 -17.16
N THR A 567 11.71 5.63 -16.33
CA THR A 567 11.50 6.37 -15.09
C THR A 567 12.62 6.11 -14.08
N GLY A 568 13.11 4.87 -13.98
CA GLY A 568 14.22 4.51 -13.08
C GLY A 568 15.54 5.13 -13.51
N ALA A 569 15.83 5.10 -14.81
CA ALA A 569 16.99 5.78 -15.39
C ALA A 569 16.94 7.28 -15.10
N LEU A 570 15.78 7.92 -15.28
CA LEU A 570 15.58 9.33 -14.97
C LEU A 570 15.79 9.64 -13.48
N LEU A 571 15.20 8.85 -12.58
CA LEU A 571 15.31 9.08 -11.14
C LEU A 571 16.75 8.90 -10.63
N LEU A 572 17.46 7.87 -11.09
CA LEU A 572 18.82 7.65 -10.65
C LEU A 572 19.78 8.67 -11.26
N LEU A 573 19.60 9.03 -12.54
CA LEU A 573 20.37 10.09 -13.17
C LEU A 573 20.16 11.43 -12.44
N LEU A 574 18.91 11.81 -12.15
CA LEU A 574 18.62 13.02 -11.38
C LEU A 574 19.33 13.00 -10.02
N SER A 575 19.28 11.87 -9.32
CA SER A 575 19.94 11.72 -8.01
C SER A 575 21.45 11.88 -8.12
N ASP A 576 22.08 11.27 -9.12
CA ASP A 576 23.52 11.39 -9.37
C ASP A 576 23.93 12.81 -9.80
N GLN A 577 23.16 13.46 -10.66
CA GLN A 577 23.43 14.84 -11.09
C GLN A 577 23.28 15.85 -9.94
N LEU A 578 22.34 15.62 -9.04
CA LEU A 578 22.23 16.39 -7.80
C LEU A 578 23.44 16.18 -6.90
N VAL A 579 23.93 14.94 -6.77
CA VAL A 579 25.15 14.64 -6.02
C VAL A 579 26.34 15.41 -6.60
N ILE A 580 26.60 15.31 -7.90
CA ILE A 580 27.71 16.03 -8.56
C ILE A 580 27.62 17.54 -8.34
N TRP A 581 26.40 18.09 -8.42
CA TRP A 581 26.17 19.51 -8.16
C TRP A 581 26.47 19.88 -6.70
N VAL A 582 26.03 19.08 -5.72
CA VAL A 582 26.32 19.32 -4.29
C VAL A 582 27.80 19.14 -3.97
N GLU A 583 28.47 18.14 -4.57
CA GLU A 583 29.91 17.87 -4.43
C GLU A 583 30.77 19.05 -4.91
N SER A 584 30.24 19.92 -5.76
CA SER A 584 30.92 21.16 -6.16
C SER A 584 31.01 22.18 -5.02
N TYR A 585 30.23 22.03 -3.95
CA TYR A 585 30.17 22.94 -2.80
C TYR A 585 30.46 22.26 -1.45
N TRP A 586 30.33 20.94 -1.37
CA TRP A 586 30.41 20.11 -0.16
C TRP A 586 31.27 18.87 -0.38
N GLN A 587 31.51 18.06 0.68
CA GLN A 587 32.26 16.82 0.57
C GLN A 587 31.56 15.76 -0.33
N GLU A 588 32.33 14.77 -0.78
CA GLU A 588 31.83 13.64 -1.58
C GLU A 588 30.68 12.91 -0.84
N LEU A 589 29.57 12.72 -1.56
CA LEU A 589 28.34 12.15 -1.01
C LEU A 589 27.99 10.84 -1.73
N PRO A 590 27.75 9.74 -1.00
CA PRO A 590 27.28 8.52 -1.64
C PRO A 590 25.91 8.71 -2.29
N THR A 591 25.80 8.37 -3.57
CA THR A 591 24.55 8.53 -4.32
C THR A 591 23.42 7.71 -3.70
N GLY A 592 23.70 6.51 -3.17
CA GLY A 592 22.68 5.70 -2.51
C GLY A 592 22.10 6.37 -1.26
N ALA A 593 22.91 7.11 -0.49
CA ALA A 593 22.42 7.88 0.65
C ALA A 593 21.45 9.00 0.21
N VAL A 594 21.77 9.72 -0.86
CA VAL A 594 20.88 10.76 -1.43
C VAL A 594 19.58 10.15 -1.97
N THR A 595 19.65 9.01 -2.67
CA THR A 595 18.43 8.32 -3.14
C THR A 595 17.53 7.87 -1.99
N ALA A 596 18.10 7.47 -0.84
CA ALA A 596 17.34 7.12 0.34
C ALA A 596 16.70 8.35 1.00
N LEU A 597 17.43 9.47 1.09
CA LEU A 597 16.96 10.72 1.69
C LEU A 597 15.79 11.32 0.88
N VAL A 598 15.87 11.29 -0.45
CA VAL A 598 14.77 11.69 -1.34
C VAL A 598 13.66 10.65 -1.36
N GLY A 599 14.02 9.37 -1.26
CA GLY A 599 13.10 8.27 -1.36
C GLY A 599 12.13 8.14 -0.20
N ALA A 600 12.59 8.30 1.04
CA ALA A 600 11.74 8.14 2.21
C ALA A 600 10.51 9.09 2.22
N PRO A 601 10.65 10.42 1.98
CA PRO A 601 9.52 11.33 1.82
C PRO A 601 8.60 10.95 0.65
N LEU A 602 9.17 10.55 -0.49
CA LEU A 602 8.41 10.16 -1.67
C LEU A 602 7.55 8.92 -1.39
N MET A 603 8.06 7.95 -0.62
CA MET A 603 7.30 6.78 -0.19
C MET A 603 6.09 7.17 0.67
N LEU A 604 6.30 8.02 1.67
CA LEU A 604 5.22 8.48 2.56
C LEU A 604 4.12 9.19 1.77
N TRP A 605 4.48 9.96 0.74
CA TRP A 605 3.53 10.61 -0.16
C TRP A 605 2.81 9.65 -1.11
N LEU A 606 3.48 8.58 -1.56
CA LEU A 606 2.95 7.61 -2.50
C LEU A 606 2.04 6.58 -1.83
N LEU A 607 2.26 6.30 -0.54
CA LEU A 607 1.56 5.29 0.24
C LEU A 607 0.02 5.43 0.23
N PRO A 608 -0.59 6.62 0.39
CA PRO A 608 -2.04 6.79 0.31
C PRO A 608 -2.60 6.50 -1.09
N ARG A 609 -1.76 6.63 -2.13
CA ARG A 609 -2.13 6.48 -3.54
C ARG A 609 -1.97 5.04 -4.04
N LEU A 610 -1.27 4.18 -3.29
CA LEU A 610 -1.10 2.77 -3.58
C LEU A 610 -2.40 2.00 -3.27
N ARG A 611 -3.05 1.48 -4.32
CA ARG A 611 -4.24 0.63 -4.20
C ARG A 611 -3.85 -0.73 -3.63
N HIS A 612 -4.45 -1.11 -2.50
CA HIS A 612 -4.28 -2.45 -1.95
C HIS A 612 -5.26 -3.40 -2.62
N GLN A 613 -4.73 -4.30 -3.44
CA GLN A 613 -5.36 -5.61 -3.58
C GLN A 613 -5.27 -6.26 -2.19
N ARG A 614 -6.42 -6.63 -1.60
CA ARG A 614 -6.40 -7.47 -0.40
C ARG A 614 -5.53 -8.67 -0.76
N LEU A 615 -4.41 -8.88 -0.05
CA LEU A 615 -3.84 -10.22 0.05
C LEU A 615 -5.04 -11.08 0.43
N ALA A 616 -5.46 -11.96 -0.48
CA ALA A 616 -6.53 -12.89 -0.18
C ALA A 616 -6.14 -13.50 1.16
N ALA A 617 -6.90 -13.18 2.21
CA ALA A 617 -6.86 -13.99 3.40
C ALA A 617 -7.14 -15.37 2.86
N SER A 618 -6.14 -16.24 2.88
CA SER A 618 -6.36 -17.62 2.56
C SER A 618 -7.52 -18.05 3.46
N ASP A 619 -8.66 -18.40 2.87
CA ASP A 619 -9.79 -19.02 3.59
C ASP A 619 -9.34 -20.29 4.35
N ASP A 620 -8.13 -20.78 4.09
CA ASP A 620 -7.42 -21.79 4.89
C ASP A 620 -7.01 -21.32 6.31
N ALA A 621 -7.23 -20.04 6.67
CA ALA A 621 -7.23 -19.60 8.05
C ALA A 621 -8.54 -20.01 8.75
N SER A 622 -8.91 -21.29 8.63
CA SER A 622 -9.61 -21.96 9.73
C SER A 622 -8.84 -21.59 10.98
N ALA A 623 -9.52 -20.94 11.93
CA ALA A 623 -9.01 -20.54 13.23
C ALA A 623 -7.89 -21.49 13.66
N ALA A 624 -6.64 -21.07 13.46
CA ALA A 624 -5.50 -21.88 13.82
C ALA A 624 -5.60 -22.02 15.34
N ALA A 625 -6.15 -23.15 15.79
CA ALA A 625 -6.34 -23.45 17.19
C ALA A 625 -5.05 -23.06 17.90
N GLU A 626 -5.13 -22.22 18.92
CA GLU A 626 -3.97 -21.77 19.69
C GLU A 626 -3.16 -23.01 20.08
N ARG A 627 -2.07 -23.25 19.33
CA ARG A 627 -1.20 -24.39 19.60
C ARG A 627 -0.49 -24.07 20.89
N ARG A 628 -1.00 -24.59 21.99
CA ARG A 628 -0.33 -24.51 23.29
C ARG A 628 1.05 -25.12 23.15
N LEU A 629 2.07 -24.39 23.59
CA LEU A 629 3.44 -24.87 23.58
C LEU A 629 3.50 -26.14 24.44
N SER A 630 3.94 -27.26 23.87
CA SER A 630 4.02 -28.50 24.64
C SER A 630 5.06 -28.32 25.76
N PRO A 631 4.86 -28.92 26.95
CA PRO A 631 5.83 -28.81 28.05
C PRO A 631 7.21 -29.36 27.64
N ARG A 632 7.25 -30.34 26.72
CA ARG A 632 8.49 -30.88 26.15
C ARG A 632 9.23 -29.86 25.29
N THR A 633 8.51 -29.13 24.44
CA THR A 633 9.11 -28.05 23.63
C THR A 633 9.56 -26.87 24.50
N ALA A 634 8.82 -26.53 25.56
CA ALA A 634 9.25 -25.50 26.51
C ALA A 634 10.56 -25.91 27.20
N LEU A 635 10.60 -27.14 27.74
CA LEU A 635 11.78 -27.69 28.38
C LEU A 635 12.98 -27.71 27.44
N LEU A 636 12.79 -28.16 26.18
CA LEU A 636 13.86 -28.17 25.17
C LEU A 636 14.43 -26.76 24.94
N ILE A 637 13.58 -25.75 24.76
CA ILE A 637 14.00 -24.36 24.57
C ILE A 637 14.78 -23.86 25.80
N THR A 638 14.28 -24.12 27.00
CA THR A 638 14.95 -23.73 28.24
C THR A 638 16.32 -24.40 28.40
N VAL A 639 16.42 -25.71 28.10
CA VAL A 639 17.68 -26.46 28.16
C VAL A 639 18.69 -25.93 27.14
N VAL A 640 18.25 -25.68 25.90
CA VAL A 640 19.11 -25.09 24.86
C VAL A 640 19.62 -23.70 25.27
N LEU A 641 18.75 -22.85 25.83
CA LEU A 641 19.15 -21.53 26.32
C LEU A 641 20.13 -21.61 27.48
N ALA A 642 19.92 -22.54 28.42
CA ALA A 642 20.83 -22.76 29.54
C ALA A 642 22.20 -23.26 29.06
N LEU A 643 22.24 -24.20 28.12
CA LEU A 643 23.48 -24.67 27.49
C LEU A 643 24.22 -23.55 26.76
N MET A 644 23.50 -22.71 26.00
CA MET A 644 24.10 -21.56 25.32
C MET A 644 24.65 -20.53 26.31
N ALA A 645 23.96 -20.27 27.41
CA ALA A 645 24.43 -19.38 28.46
C ALA A 645 25.70 -19.93 29.14
N LEU A 646 25.73 -21.24 29.44
CA LEU A 646 26.90 -21.92 29.99
C LEU A 646 28.10 -21.86 29.03
N LEU A 647 27.87 -22.10 27.74
CA LEU A 647 28.91 -21.95 26.71
C LEU A 647 29.43 -20.52 26.64
N ALA A 648 28.55 -19.51 26.66
CA ALA A 648 28.95 -18.11 26.63
C ALA A 648 29.73 -17.68 27.89
N LEU A 649 29.46 -18.31 29.04
CA LEU A 649 30.17 -18.08 30.29
C LEU A 649 31.50 -18.82 30.35
N GLY A 650 31.58 -20.03 29.77
CA GLY A 650 32.74 -20.92 29.89
C GLY A 650 33.75 -20.79 28.75
N VAL A 651 33.32 -20.55 27.51
CA VAL A 651 34.23 -20.60 26.35
C VAL A 651 34.84 -19.22 26.08
N GLY A 652 36.16 -19.15 26.01
CA GLY A 652 36.91 -17.96 25.62
C GLY A 652 38.11 -18.27 24.74
N ARG A 653 38.73 -17.21 24.22
CA ARG A 653 39.97 -17.31 23.45
C ARG A 653 41.05 -16.43 24.09
N GLU A 654 42.16 -17.06 24.41
CA GLU A 654 43.39 -16.43 24.90
C GLU A 654 44.49 -16.48 23.85
N SER A 655 45.66 -15.93 24.16
CA SER A 655 46.85 -15.96 23.30
C SER A 655 47.30 -17.39 22.96
N ALA A 656 47.09 -18.35 23.87
CA ALA A 656 47.44 -19.76 23.69
C ALA A 656 46.37 -20.59 22.93
N GLY A 657 45.20 -20.02 22.62
CA GLY A 657 44.12 -20.72 21.92
C GLY A 657 42.76 -20.62 22.63
N TRP A 658 41.87 -21.56 22.33
CA TRP A 658 40.56 -21.64 22.97
C TRP A 658 40.67 -22.28 24.36
N PHE A 659 40.00 -21.71 25.35
CA PHE A 659 39.93 -22.25 26.71
C PHE A 659 38.47 -22.39 27.16
N ILE A 660 38.23 -23.34 28.09
CA ILE A 660 36.92 -23.58 28.70
C ILE A 660 37.10 -23.43 30.22
N GLY A 661 36.58 -22.34 30.77
CA GLY A 661 36.68 -22.02 32.20
C GLY A 661 35.74 -20.88 32.59
N ILE A 662 35.00 -21.06 33.70
CA ILE A 662 33.99 -20.10 34.15
C ILE A 662 34.58 -19.13 35.20
N GLN A 663 35.45 -19.61 36.09
CA GLN A 663 35.88 -18.87 37.28
C GLN A 663 36.70 -17.60 36.97
N GLU A 664 37.62 -17.66 36.01
CA GLU A 664 38.59 -16.57 35.80
C GLU A 664 37.98 -15.32 35.13
N MET A 665 36.90 -15.49 34.35
CA MET A 665 36.25 -14.39 33.63
C MET A 665 34.79 -14.15 34.04
N TRP A 666 34.29 -14.86 35.06
CA TRP A 666 32.90 -14.78 35.53
C TRP A 666 32.43 -13.33 35.69
N GLN A 667 33.19 -12.52 36.43
CA GLN A 667 32.87 -11.13 36.77
C GLN A 667 32.61 -10.22 35.55
N TRP A 668 33.24 -10.51 34.41
CA TRP A 668 33.08 -9.74 33.17
C TRP A 668 32.05 -10.34 32.21
N ARG A 669 31.80 -11.65 32.30
CA ARG A 669 30.93 -12.39 31.38
C ARG A 669 29.47 -12.43 31.84
N TRP A 670 29.22 -12.66 33.14
CA TRP A 670 27.84 -12.80 33.64
C TRP A 670 26.96 -11.55 33.40
N PRO A 671 27.46 -10.29 33.56
CA PRO A 671 26.63 -9.12 33.29
C PRO A 671 26.30 -9.00 31.80
N ARG A 672 27.24 -9.37 30.91
CA ARG A 672 27.04 -9.33 29.45
C ARG A 672 26.06 -10.40 28.98
N VAL A 673 26.18 -11.63 29.50
CA VAL A 673 25.26 -12.73 29.20
C VAL A 673 23.85 -12.41 29.70
N LEU A 674 23.72 -11.88 30.92
CA LEU A 674 22.43 -11.45 31.46
C LEU A 674 21.80 -10.32 30.62
N SER A 675 22.59 -9.31 30.25
CA SER A 675 22.13 -8.22 29.38
C SER A 675 21.69 -8.72 28.01
N ALA A 676 22.39 -9.69 27.42
CA ALA A 676 22.02 -10.30 26.14
C ALA A 676 20.68 -11.06 26.23
N ILE A 677 20.49 -11.85 27.29
CA ILE A 677 19.23 -12.58 27.55
C ILE A 677 18.08 -11.59 27.77
N ALA A 678 18.29 -10.57 28.62
CA ALA A 678 17.29 -9.56 28.93
C ALA A 678 16.89 -8.74 27.68
N ALA A 679 17.87 -8.27 26.91
CA ALA A 679 17.62 -7.55 25.66
C ALA A 679 16.87 -8.42 24.65
N GLY A 680 17.26 -9.69 24.48
CA GLY A 680 16.57 -10.64 23.61
C GLY A 680 15.12 -10.89 24.04
N ALA A 681 14.88 -11.06 25.35
CA ALA A 681 13.54 -11.21 25.90
C ALA A 681 12.67 -9.95 25.69
N MET A 682 13.23 -8.76 25.90
CA MET A 682 12.54 -7.49 25.66
C MET A 682 12.19 -7.29 24.18
N LEU A 683 13.11 -7.58 23.26
CA LEU A 683 12.87 -7.52 21.81
C LEU A 683 11.79 -8.51 21.38
N ALA A 684 11.83 -9.75 21.91
CA ALA A 684 10.81 -10.76 21.64
C ALA A 684 9.43 -10.32 22.17
N ALA A 685 9.36 -9.81 23.41
CA ALA A 685 8.13 -9.29 23.99
C ALA A 685 7.57 -8.13 23.17
N ALA A 686 8.39 -7.13 22.84
CA ALA A 686 8.00 -6.01 21.99
C ALA A 686 7.49 -6.47 20.61
N GLY A 687 8.19 -7.41 19.97
CA GLY A 687 7.75 -8.03 18.72
C GLY A 687 6.38 -8.68 18.83
N THR A 688 6.16 -9.53 19.84
CA THR A 688 4.86 -10.20 20.04
C THR A 688 3.72 -9.22 20.34
N LEU A 689 3.97 -8.17 21.12
CA LEU A 689 2.99 -7.12 21.42
C LEU A 689 2.58 -6.38 20.16
N VAL A 690 3.57 -5.92 19.38
CA VAL A 690 3.34 -5.23 18.12
C VAL A 690 2.57 -6.12 17.15
N GLN A 691 2.97 -7.39 16.97
CA GLN A 691 2.27 -8.35 16.09
C GLN A 691 0.81 -8.58 16.50
N LYS A 692 0.53 -8.68 17.80
CA LYS A 692 -0.84 -8.81 18.33
C LYS A 692 -1.66 -7.54 18.12
N MET A 693 -1.10 -6.36 18.45
CA MET A 693 -1.79 -5.08 18.32
C MET A 693 -2.09 -4.72 16.86
N THR A 694 -1.20 -5.09 15.93
CA THR A 694 -1.38 -4.79 14.50
C THR A 694 -2.07 -5.91 13.73
N GLY A 695 -2.24 -7.09 14.31
CA GLY A 695 -2.77 -8.28 13.63
C GLY A 695 -1.91 -8.72 12.44
N ASN A 696 -0.60 -8.45 12.47
CA ASN A 696 0.32 -8.69 11.36
C ASN A 696 1.56 -9.46 11.84
N PRO A 697 1.81 -10.69 11.35
CA PRO A 697 2.97 -11.49 11.78
C PRO A 697 4.32 -10.92 11.32
N MET A 698 4.33 -9.99 10.36
CA MET A 698 5.56 -9.30 9.92
C MET A 698 5.95 -8.13 10.82
N ALA A 699 5.12 -7.80 11.80
CA ALA A 699 5.32 -6.62 12.60
C ALA A 699 6.49 -6.79 13.57
N SER A 700 7.39 -5.81 13.60
CA SER A 700 8.48 -5.76 14.58
C SER A 700 8.87 -4.30 14.85
N PRO A 701 9.46 -3.98 16.03
CA PRO A 701 9.93 -2.63 16.34
C PRO A 701 11.03 -2.13 15.39
N GLU A 702 11.88 -3.05 14.92
CA GLU A 702 12.95 -2.76 13.96
C GLU A 702 12.36 -2.41 12.59
N VAL A 703 11.36 -3.18 12.15
CA VAL A 703 10.55 -2.83 10.99
C VAL A 703 9.89 -1.48 11.28
N LEU A 704 9.26 -1.21 12.41
CA LEU A 704 8.65 0.11 12.68
C LEU A 704 9.63 1.32 12.75
N GLY A 705 10.90 1.19 12.36
CA GLY A 705 11.85 2.30 12.31
C GLY A 705 12.18 2.91 13.67
N VAL A 706 11.66 2.33 14.76
CA VAL A 706 11.83 2.82 16.14
C VAL A 706 13.32 2.76 16.53
N SER A 707 13.99 1.68 16.15
CA SER A 707 15.44 1.52 16.34
C SER A 707 16.25 2.54 15.55
N SER A 708 15.88 2.82 14.30
CA SER A 708 16.52 3.83 13.45
C SER A 708 16.30 5.25 13.99
N GLY A 709 15.11 5.53 14.54
CA GLY A 709 14.80 6.78 15.22
C GLY A 709 15.65 7.02 16.46
N ALA A 710 15.85 5.98 17.28
CA ALA A 710 16.75 6.03 18.42
C ALA A 710 18.21 6.29 18.00
N ALA A 711 18.69 5.55 17.00
CA ALA A 711 20.05 5.71 16.48
C ALA A 711 20.27 7.12 15.90
N CYS A 712 19.32 7.64 15.12
CA CYS A 712 19.37 8.99 14.55
C CYS A 712 19.46 10.06 15.64
N ALA A 713 18.65 9.95 16.70
CA ALA A 713 18.69 10.89 17.82
C ALA A 713 20.04 10.85 18.56
N ILE A 714 20.63 9.67 18.75
CA ILE A 714 21.96 9.52 19.36
C ILE A 714 23.04 10.13 18.46
N VAL A 715 22.99 9.91 17.14
CA VAL A 715 23.95 10.51 16.20
C VAL A 715 23.84 12.03 16.21
N LEU A 716 22.62 12.58 16.14
CA LEU A 716 22.39 14.02 16.23
C LEU A 716 22.93 14.61 17.54
N LEU A 717 22.71 13.90 18.66
CA LEU A 717 23.23 14.30 19.95
C LEU A 717 24.76 14.38 19.94
N ILE A 718 25.45 13.37 19.40
CA ILE A 718 26.92 13.33 19.29
C ILE A 718 27.45 14.48 18.42
N PHE A 719 26.74 14.86 17.36
CA PHE A 719 27.15 15.96 16.48
C PHE A 719 26.86 17.36 17.05
N LEU A 720 25.75 17.51 17.78
CA LEU A 720 25.27 18.82 18.24
C LEU A 720 25.78 19.20 19.63
N VAL A 721 26.06 18.22 20.49
CA VAL A 721 26.48 18.44 21.88
C VAL A 721 27.97 18.16 22.01
N PRO A 722 28.81 19.20 22.17
CA PRO A 722 30.23 19.01 22.45
C PRO A 722 30.45 18.50 23.89
N GLY A 723 31.29 17.49 24.08
CA GLY A 723 31.68 16.95 25.39
C GLY A 723 31.36 15.46 25.59
N ASP A 724 31.40 14.98 26.83
CA ASP A 724 31.01 13.61 27.16
C ASP A 724 29.48 13.49 27.16
N VAL A 725 28.98 12.78 26.15
CA VAL A 725 27.55 12.65 25.86
C VAL A 725 26.95 11.37 26.44
N SER A 726 27.75 10.52 27.10
CA SER A 726 27.37 9.18 27.56
C SER A 726 26.10 9.14 28.40
N ALA A 727 25.93 10.08 29.34
CA ALA A 727 24.74 10.18 30.18
C ALA A 727 23.45 10.53 29.39
N TRP A 728 23.59 11.21 28.25
CA TRP A 728 22.47 11.68 27.43
C TRP A 728 22.09 10.74 26.29
N GLN A 729 22.90 9.70 26.00
CA GLN A 729 22.63 8.74 24.93
C GLN A 729 21.31 7.98 25.14
N LEU A 730 21.04 7.52 26.38
CA LEU A 730 19.82 6.76 26.68
C LEU A 730 18.56 7.65 26.60
N PRO A 731 18.50 8.84 27.23
CA PRO A 731 17.38 9.77 27.05
C PRO A 731 17.16 10.18 25.60
N ALA A 732 18.22 10.48 24.84
CA ALA A 732 18.12 10.86 23.44
C ALA A 732 17.59 9.70 22.57
N GLY A 733 18.11 8.48 22.78
CA GLY A 733 17.63 7.29 22.09
C GLY A 733 16.14 7.02 22.37
N PHE A 734 15.71 7.15 23.63
CA PHE A 734 14.30 7.01 24.00
C PHE A 734 13.43 8.10 23.35
N ALA A 735 13.86 9.35 23.39
CA ALA A 735 13.16 10.45 22.75
C ALA A 735 13.03 10.24 21.24
N GLY A 736 14.10 9.82 20.56
CA GLY A 736 14.09 9.48 19.15
C GLY A 736 13.10 8.37 18.80
N ALA A 737 13.17 7.25 19.53
CA ALA A 737 12.23 6.14 19.39
C ALA A 737 10.77 6.56 19.62
N ALA A 738 10.50 7.31 20.69
CA ALA A 738 9.17 7.80 21.03
C ALA A 738 8.63 8.76 19.96
N LEU A 739 9.47 9.65 19.43
CA LEU A 739 9.10 10.60 18.39
C LEU A 739 8.79 9.88 17.07
N THR A 740 9.57 8.87 16.70
CA THR A 740 9.26 8.01 15.53
C THR A 740 7.94 7.27 15.71
N LEU A 741 7.71 6.68 16.88
CA LEU A 741 6.44 6.00 17.18
C LEU A 741 5.25 6.98 17.13
N LEU A 742 5.41 8.18 17.68
CA LEU A 742 4.38 9.21 17.68
C LEU A 742 4.09 9.73 16.27
N ALA A 743 5.11 9.97 15.46
CA ALA A 743 4.96 10.32 14.05
C ALA A 743 4.20 9.23 13.28
N MET A 744 4.52 7.96 13.54
CA MET A 744 3.78 6.83 12.97
C MET A 744 2.32 6.81 13.43
N LEU A 745 2.03 7.02 14.71
CA LEU A 745 0.66 7.08 15.22
C LEU A 745 -0.13 8.27 14.68
N VAL A 746 0.51 9.41 14.44
CA VAL A 746 -0.12 10.58 13.81
C VAL A 746 -0.44 10.28 12.33
N LEU A 747 0.49 9.69 11.59
CA LEU A 747 0.23 9.21 10.23
C LEU A 747 -0.87 8.13 10.21
N ALA A 748 -0.94 7.26 11.22
CA ALA A 748 -2.00 6.26 11.33
C ALA A 748 -3.40 6.88 11.40
N ARG A 749 -3.52 8.03 12.11
CA ARG A 749 -4.79 8.73 12.31
C ARG A 749 -5.34 9.40 11.06
N THR A 750 -4.52 9.66 10.03
CA THR A 750 -4.96 10.27 8.76
C THR A 750 -5.59 9.27 7.78
N GLY A 751 -6.13 8.15 8.27
CA GLY A 751 -6.80 7.12 7.45
C GLY A 751 -5.86 6.05 6.87
N LEU A 752 -4.64 5.94 7.39
CA LEU A 752 -3.74 4.84 7.07
C LEU A 752 -4.12 3.61 7.91
N ALA A 753 -4.90 2.68 7.34
CA ALA A 753 -5.23 1.40 7.97
C ALA A 753 -3.98 0.73 8.59
N PRO A 754 -4.07 -0.03 9.71
CA PRO A 754 -2.91 -0.62 10.41
C PRO A 754 -1.94 -1.41 9.51
N GLY A 755 -2.44 -2.03 8.44
CA GLY A 755 -1.62 -2.71 7.43
C GLY A 755 -0.73 -1.79 6.59
N ARG A 756 -1.05 -0.49 6.47
CA ARG A 756 -0.26 0.54 5.77
C ARG A 756 0.97 0.98 6.55
N LEU A 757 0.92 0.98 7.89
CA LEU A 757 2.00 1.44 8.77
C LEU A 757 3.20 0.51 8.82
N LEU A 758 2.98 -0.79 8.65
CA LEU A 758 4.08 -1.77 8.68
C LEU A 758 4.87 -1.84 7.38
N LEU A 759 4.29 -1.35 6.30
CA LEU A 759 4.93 -1.30 4.99
C LEU A 759 5.80 -0.05 4.80
N THR A 760 5.47 1.06 5.47
CA THR A 760 6.37 2.23 5.61
C THR A 760 7.57 1.96 6.50
N ALA A 761 7.38 1.04 7.42
CA ALA A 761 8.32 0.59 8.41
C ALA A 761 9.36 -0.37 7.78
N LEU A 762 8.94 -1.24 6.85
CA LEU A 762 9.79 -2.27 6.25
C LEU A 762 11.10 -1.79 5.56
N ARG A 763 11.38 -0.48 5.43
CA ARG A 763 12.63 0.06 4.87
C ARG A 763 13.06 1.39 5.47
#